data_AF-A0A540VP40-F1
#
_entry.id   AF-A0A540VP40-F1
#
_cell.length_a   1.000
_cell.length_b   1.000
_cell.length_c   1.000
_cell.angle_alpha   90.00
_cell.angle_beta   90.00
_cell.angle_gamma   90.00
#
_symmetry.space_group_name_H-M   'P 1'
#
loop_
_entity.id
_entity.type
_entity.pdbx_description
1 polymer ?
#
loop_
_entity_poly.entity_id
_entity_poly.type
_entity_poly.pdbx_seq_one_letter_code
_entity_poly.pdbx_strand_id
1 'polypeptide(L)'
;MAVTGINSEDRLVQQTFAEHLEHKLGWDSVYAWNSETFGPDGTLGRSDTSEAVLTRDLRAALERLNPELPESAITEAIRKLTVYDVSRSMVQHNRDFYRLIRSGVPVSYRDAKGNQKSGRAQVIDFDTAAKNRFLAVRELKLSGLRTPHYNRRADLVCFVNGLPLVFIELKAVYNNIRTGFDGNLADYMDEHVIAHAFHHNAFLIVSNGDSARYGSITSGWEHFNEWKRLEETDAGSVEAERLLNGMLAHDRLLDLVENFILFDESKAGATRKVVARNHQVLGVNRAVASVARQEKIKSELPDGQRLKHRVVELPLERKRPEKGKRPSTVPETLAAETRGEYIPAGPVDIVERAHPDLGRLGVFWHTQGSGKSYSMAFFAEKVRRKLTGNFTFLLMTDRQDLDSQIYKTFVGCGIVDKEAPRAASGDDLEQMLKKNHACVFSLIHKFNKDVNPERPYSERDDIIVISDEAHRTQAGRLARNMRLALPNAAFIGFTGTPLFKQDELTRRIFGDYVSRYDFKRSEEDGATVKLVYENRGEKLGVARSDLNDQIAEKIEAAELDPDQAALLDKLLGKDYEVITADERLERIAADFVEHCATRWESGKVMFVCIDKITCARMHQLIVPRWRQKAAEVRSAEQRRRAEADQITDPLQREQRLAAADQLKAQADWMDETLIQIIISEAQNEVADFQKWDFDIIPHRALIKQGFETASGERVDVELAFKNPDHPFRVAIVCAMWLTGFDVECLSTLYLDKPMKAHTLMQAIARANRVYPGKDCGLIVDYNGMLKALREALARYALGDDGNEGEQIVEPIEERVQALIEALEA
;
A
#
# COMPACT_ATOMS: atom_id res chain seq x y z
N MET A 1 -29.18 -34.02 27.72
CA MET A 1 -27.84 -33.41 27.84
C MET A 1 -28.03 -32.01 28.39
N ALA A 2 -27.43 -31.70 29.54
CA ALA A 2 -27.53 -30.38 30.16
C ALA A 2 -26.87 -29.34 29.24
N VAL A 3 -27.63 -28.30 28.88
CA VAL A 3 -27.13 -27.12 28.17
C VAL A 3 -26.23 -26.37 29.15
N THR A 4 -24.91 -26.51 29.01
CA THR A 4 -23.95 -25.68 29.74
C THR A 4 -24.05 -24.24 29.25
N GLY A 5 -24.01 -23.26 30.15
CA GLY A 5 -24.21 -21.83 29.85
C GLY A 5 -23.28 -21.25 28.78
N ILE A 6 -22.11 -21.85 28.57
CA ILE A 6 -21.12 -21.45 27.55
C ILE A 6 -21.67 -21.58 26.13
N ASN A 7 -22.46 -22.63 25.82
CA ASN A 7 -23.08 -22.80 24.49
C ASN A 7 -24.27 -21.84 24.24
N SER A 8 -24.74 -21.14 25.27
CA SER A 8 -25.90 -20.24 25.15
C SER A 8 -25.51 -18.87 24.60
N GLU A 9 -24.32 -18.37 24.92
CA GLU A 9 -23.86 -17.05 24.48
C GLU A 9 -23.40 -17.05 23.02
N ASP A 10 -22.66 -18.07 22.58
CA ASP A 10 -22.31 -18.23 21.15
C ASP A 10 -23.57 -18.22 20.28
N ARG A 11 -24.60 -18.96 20.71
CA ARG A 11 -25.90 -19.01 20.02
C ARG A 11 -26.64 -17.67 20.06
N LEU A 12 -26.50 -16.92 21.14
CA LEU A 12 -27.09 -15.58 21.28
C LEU A 12 -26.43 -14.62 20.30
N VAL A 13 -25.09 -14.58 20.23
CA VAL A 13 -24.35 -13.73 19.28
C VAL A 13 -24.72 -14.09 17.83
N GLN A 14 -24.75 -15.38 17.50
CA GLN A 14 -25.21 -15.86 16.18
C GLN A 14 -26.65 -15.43 15.87
N GLN A 15 -27.54 -15.50 16.86
CA GLN A 15 -28.94 -15.08 16.70
C GLN A 15 -29.03 -13.58 16.46
N THR A 16 -28.34 -12.77 17.26
CA THR A 16 -28.31 -11.31 17.11
C THR A 16 -27.80 -10.89 15.73
N PHE A 17 -26.76 -11.54 15.20
CA PHE A 17 -26.24 -11.24 13.87
C PHE A 17 -27.24 -11.57 12.78
N ALA A 18 -27.89 -12.73 12.86
CA ALA A 18 -28.89 -13.15 11.89
C ALA A 18 -30.14 -12.26 11.95
N GLU A 19 -30.61 -11.90 13.15
CA GLU A 19 -31.73 -10.97 13.35
C GLU A 19 -31.39 -9.57 12.83
N HIS A 20 -30.15 -9.11 13.00
CA HIS A 20 -29.69 -7.85 12.42
C HIS A 20 -29.70 -7.90 10.89
N LEU A 21 -29.17 -8.97 10.29
CA LEU A 21 -29.20 -9.17 8.84
C LEU A 21 -30.64 -9.20 8.31
N GLU A 22 -31.54 -9.91 8.97
CA GLU A 22 -32.93 -10.05 8.57
C GLU A 22 -33.72 -8.76 8.74
N HIS A 23 -33.74 -8.20 9.95
CA HIS A 23 -34.63 -7.09 10.31
C HIS A 23 -34.08 -5.71 9.93
N LYS A 24 -32.76 -5.54 9.81
CA LYS A 24 -32.14 -4.25 9.45
C LYS A 24 -31.63 -4.21 8.03
N LEU A 25 -31.03 -5.29 7.55
CA LEU A 25 -30.40 -5.33 6.23
C LEU A 25 -31.25 -6.04 5.17
N GLY A 26 -32.35 -6.70 5.56
CA GLY A 26 -33.32 -7.30 4.65
C GLY A 26 -32.91 -8.65 4.05
N TRP A 27 -32.06 -9.40 4.74
CA TRP A 27 -31.66 -10.75 4.33
C TRP A 27 -32.74 -11.78 4.67
N ASP A 28 -32.90 -12.82 3.84
CA ASP A 28 -33.56 -14.04 4.29
C ASP A 28 -32.68 -14.74 5.34
N SER A 29 -33.27 -15.36 6.37
CA SER A 29 -32.52 -16.06 7.43
C SER A 29 -33.03 -17.49 7.61
N VAL A 30 -32.10 -18.45 7.63
CA VAL A 30 -32.41 -19.88 7.82
C VAL A 30 -31.47 -20.49 8.87
N TYR A 31 -32.04 -21.23 9.80
CA TYR A 31 -31.29 -22.07 10.75
C TYR A 31 -31.21 -23.50 10.22
N ALA A 32 -30.00 -24.01 9.96
CA ALA A 32 -29.79 -25.32 9.32
C ALA A 32 -29.50 -26.48 10.30
N TRP A 33 -29.01 -26.19 11.50
CA TRP A 33 -28.53 -27.24 12.41
C TRP A 33 -29.64 -28.16 12.90
N ASN A 34 -29.52 -29.46 12.56
CA ASN A 34 -30.49 -30.52 12.84
C ASN A 34 -31.92 -30.25 12.33
N SER A 35 -32.11 -29.23 11.49
CA SER A 35 -33.37 -28.84 10.86
C SER A 35 -33.32 -28.91 9.33
N GLU A 36 -32.13 -28.96 8.74
CA GLU A 36 -31.96 -29.09 7.29
C GLU A 36 -32.50 -30.42 6.77
N THR A 37 -33.37 -30.34 5.77
CA THR A 37 -33.81 -31.48 4.96
C THR A 37 -33.16 -31.41 3.57
N PHE A 38 -32.74 -32.57 3.06
CA PHE A 38 -32.05 -32.69 1.76
C PHE A 38 -33.02 -33.02 0.62
N GLY A 39 -32.61 -32.70 -0.61
CA GLY A 39 -33.35 -32.88 -1.85
C GLY A 39 -33.82 -31.54 -2.45
N PRO A 40 -34.39 -31.56 -3.67
CA PRO A 40 -34.81 -30.33 -4.39
C PRO A 40 -35.79 -29.46 -3.59
N ASP A 41 -36.73 -30.09 -2.89
CA ASP A 41 -37.73 -29.45 -2.03
C ASP A 41 -37.26 -29.32 -0.56
N GLY A 42 -36.01 -29.69 -0.28
CA GLY A 42 -35.39 -29.56 1.03
C GLY A 42 -35.15 -28.11 1.43
N THR A 43 -34.81 -27.87 2.69
CA THR A 43 -34.65 -26.52 3.27
C THR A 43 -33.78 -25.61 2.39
N LEU A 44 -32.58 -26.07 2.05
CA LEU A 44 -31.61 -25.32 1.23
C LEU A 44 -31.50 -25.85 -0.21
N GLY A 45 -32.27 -26.88 -0.57
CA GLY A 45 -32.23 -27.49 -1.91
C GLY A 45 -30.95 -28.30 -2.17
N ARG A 46 -30.18 -28.63 -1.14
CA ARG A 46 -28.92 -29.38 -1.23
C ARG A 46 -29.17 -30.89 -1.30
N SER A 47 -28.34 -31.60 -2.05
CA SER A 47 -28.41 -33.07 -2.12
C SER A 47 -27.85 -33.73 -0.85
N ASP A 48 -26.76 -33.18 -0.32
CA ASP A 48 -26.08 -33.63 0.89
C ASP A 48 -25.19 -32.52 1.48
N THR A 49 -24.45 -32.84 2.55
CA THR A 49 -23.57 -31.89 3.26
C THR A 49 -22.28 -31.54 2.52
N SER A 50 -21.95 -32.18 1.40
CA SER A 50 -20.76 -31.84 0.59
C SER A 50 -20.98 -30.62 -0.30
N GLU A 51 -22.23 -30.33 -0.68
CA GLU A 51 -22.57 -29.19 -1.54
C GLU A 51 -22.41 -27.88 -0.78
N ALA A 52 -21.47 -27.02 -1.21
CA ALA A 52 -21.30 -25.67 -0.67
C ALA A 52 -22.15 -24.63 -1.39
N VAL A 53 -22.51 -24.87 -2.66
CA VAL A 53 -23.33 -23.97 -3.49
C VAL A 53 -24.78 -24.43 -3.42
N LEU A 54 -25.71 -23.49 -3.21
CA LEU A 54 -27.15 -23.77 -3.26
C LEU A 54 -27.60 -23.77 -4.72
N THR A 55 -27.46 -24.93 -5.38
CA THR A 55 -27.67 -25.08 -6.82
C THR A 55 -29.09 -24.75 -7.27
N ARG A 56 -30.10 -25.05 -6.45
CA ARG A 56 -31.50 -24.63 -6.68
C ARG A 56 -31.62 -23.11 -6.80
N ASP A 57 -31.05 -22.39 -5.84
CA ASP A 57 -31.15 -20.94 -5.76
C ASP A 57 -30.31 -20.27 -6.87
N LEU A 58 -29.15 -20.85 -7.18
CA LEU A 58 -28.31 -20.43 -8.30
C LEU A 58 -29.01 -20.59 -9.65
N ARG A 59 -29.68 -21.73 -9.87
CA ARG A 59 -30.48 -21.96 -11.08
C ARG A 59 -31.58 -20.92 -11.23
N ALA A 60 -32.37 -20.71 -10.18
CA ALA A 60 -33.45 -19.74 -10.18
C ALA A 60 -32.95 -18.32 -10.47
N ALA A 61 -31.78 -17.94 -9.93
CA ALA A 61 -31.17 -16.65 -10.22
C ALA A 61 -30.70 -16.54 -11.69
N LEU A 62 -30.04 -17.56 -12.23
CA LEU A 62 -29.57 -17.56 -13.62
C LEU A 62 -30.74 -17.48 -14.61
N GLU A 63 -31.83 -18.19 -14.37
CA GLU A 63 -33.04 -18.13 -15.20
C GLU A 63 -33.70 -16.73 -15.13
N ARG A 64 -33.76 -16.15 -13.94
CA ARG A 64 -34.35 -14.83 -13.71
C ARG A 64 -33.52 -13.68 -14.30
N LEU A 65 -32.19 -13.78 -14.23
CA LEU A 65 -31.28 -12.74 -14.74
C LEU A 65 -31.03 -12.85 -16.25
N ASN A 66 -31.26 -14.03 -16.85
CA ASN A 66 -30.96 -14.29 -18.25
C ASN A 66 -32.16 -14.93 -18.97
N PRO A 67 -33.32 -14.26 -19.04
CA PRO A 67 -34.55 -14.81 -19.62
C PRO A 67 -34.43 -15.20 -21.10
N GLU A 68 -33.42 -14.68 -21.80
CA GLU A 68 -33.13 -14.97 -23.20
C GLU A 68 -32.29 -16.25 -23.42
N LEU A 69 -31.66 -16.79 -22.37
CA LEU A 69 -30.81 -17.97 -22.48
C LEU A 69 -31.63 -19.27 -22.36
N PRO A 70 -31.41 -20.27 -23.23
CA PRO A 70 -32.09 -21.55 -23.12
C PRO A 70 -31.56 -22.37 -21.94
N GLU A 71 -32.35 -23.35 -21.48
CA GLU A 71 -32.04 -24.23 -20.35
C GLU A 71 -30.66 -24.92 -20.47
N SER A 72 -30.25 -25.28 -21.70
CA SER A 72 -28.93 -25.87 -21.95
C SER A 72 -27.78 -24.92 -21.59
N ALA A 73 -27.95 -23.62 -21.86
CA ALA A 73 -26.96 -22.60 -21.53
C ALA A 73 -26.90 -22.37 -20.01
N ILE A 74 -28.07 -22.33 -19.35
CA ILE A 74 -28.17 -22.21 -17.88
C ILE A 74 -27.48 -23.41 -17.21
N THR A 75 -27.72 -24.63 -17.69
CA THR A 75 -27.09 -25.85 -17.16
C THR A 75 -25.57 -25.86 -17.40
N GLU A 76 -25.11 -25.38 -18.56
CA GLU A 76 -23.68 -25.18 -18.81
C GLU A 76 -23.06 -24.17 -17.82
N ALA A 77 -23.76 -23.06 -17.56
CA ALA A 77 -23.31 -22.03 -16.64
C ALA A 77 -23.18 -22.56 -15.20
N ILE A 78 -24.19 -23.28 -14.70
CA ILE A 78 -24.15 -23.92 -13.38
C ILE A 78 -22.97 -24.87 -13.29
N ARG A 79 -22.79 -25.77 -14.29
CA ARG A 79 -21.65 -26.70 -14.31
C ARG A 79 -20.32 -25.96 -14.25
N LYS A 80 -20.17 -24.87 -15.01
CA LYS A 80 -18.94 -24.05 -15.00
C LYS A 80 -18.72 -23.32 -13.68
N LEU A 81 -19.76 -23.05 -12.90
CA LEU A 81 -19.68 -22.42 -11.57
C LEU A 81 -19.49 -23.43 -10.45
N THR A 82 -19.75 -24.73 -10.66
CA THR A 82 -19.67 -25.76 -9.60
C THR A 82 -18.60 -26.83 -9.84
N VAL A 83 -17.83 -26.73 -10.93
CA VAL A 83 -16.75 -27.68 -11.23
C VAL A 83 -15.70 -27.69 -10.12
N TYR A 84 -15.32 -28.88 -9.66
CA TYR A 84 -14.22 -29.07 -8.73
C TYR A 84 -13.05 -29.74 -9.44
N ASP A 85 -11.92 -29.04 -9.57
CA ASP A 85 -10.69 -29.55 -10.17
C ASP A 85 -9.65 -29.82 -9.07
N VAL A 86 -9.47 -31.09 -8.70
CA VAL A 86 -8.53 -31.50 -7.65
C VAL A 86 -7.09 -31.05 -7.88
N SER A 87 -6.70 -30.73 -9.12
CA SER A 87 -5.35 -30.27 -9.45
C SER A 87 -5.10 -28.79 -9.15
N ARG A 88 -6.16 -28.02 -8.87
CA ARG A 88 -6.08 -26.59 -8.57
C ARG A 88 -6.19 -26.33 -7.07
N SER A 89 -5.49 -25.30 -6.61
CA SER A 89 -5.61 -24.83 -5.24
C SER A 89 -6.94 -24.09 -5.00
N MET A 90 -7.33 -23.94 -3.73
CA MET A 90 -8.49 -23.13 -3.33
C MET A 90 -8.44 -21.71 -3.92
N VAL A 91 -7.28 -21.06 -3.87
CA VAL A 91 -7.10 -19.68 -4.33
C VAL A 91 -7.25 -19.58 -5.86
N GLN A 92 -6.78 -20.58 -6.60
CA GLN A 92 -6.94 -20.64 -8.05
C GLN A 92 -8.42 -20.78 -8.45
N HIS A 93 -9.16 -21.70 -7.80
CA HIS A 93 -10.61 -21.78 -7.97
C HIS A 93 -11.29 -20.46 -7.64
N ASN A 94 -10.95 -19.85 -6.50
CA ASN A 94 -11.55 -18.58 -6.07
C ASN A 94 -11.35 -17.47 -7.09
N ARG A 95 -10.15 -17.34 -7.65
CA ARG A 95 -9.87 -16.37 -8.70
C ARG A 95 -10.68 -16.61 -9.97
N ASP A 96 -10.77 -17.86 -10.39
CA ASP A 96 -11.46 -18.21 -11.64
C ASP A 96 -12.98 -18.02 -11.50
N PHE A 97 -13.57 -18.49 -10.41
CA PHE A 97 -14.99 -18.27 -10.12
C PHE A 97 -15.32 -16.81 -9.91
N TYR A 98 -14.47 -16.05 -9.22
CA TYR A 98 -14.65 -14.61 -9.08
C TYR A 98 -14.76 -13.90 -10.43
N ARG A 99 -13.92 -14.27 -11.42
CA ARG A 99 -14.03 -13.74 -12.79
C ARG A 99 -15.36 -14.10 -13.44
N LEU A 100 -15.84 -15.34 -13.27
CA LEU A 100 -17.13 -15.78 -13.80
C LEU A 100 -18.32 -15.07 -13.14
N ILE A 101 -18.28 -14.87 -11.83
CA ILE A 101 -19.30 -14.15 -11.06
C ILE A 101 -19.36 -12.69 -11.54
N ARG A 102 -18.20 -12.03 -11.63
CA ARG A 102 -18.10 -10.61 -11.98
C ARG A 102 -18.41 -10.33 -13.44
N SER A 103 -17.89 -11.15 -14.36
CA SER A 103 -17.94 -10.87 -15.82
C SER A 103 -18.98 -11.70 -16.59
N GLY A 104 -19.75 -12.53 -15.90
CA GLY A 104 -20.69 -13.49 -16.46
C GLY A 104 -20.00 -14.76 -16.98
N VAL A 105 -20.76 -15.86 -16.97
CA VAL A 105 -20.27 -17.17 -17.40
C VAL A 105 -20.39 -17.29 -18.92
N PRO A 106 -19.29 -17.46 -19.68
CA PRO A 106 -19.38 -17.66 -21.12
C PRO A 106 -20.08 -19.00 -21.41
N VAL A 107 -21.10 -18.98 -22.26
CA VAL A 107 -21.93 -20.14 -22.61
C VAL A 107 -22.07 -20.24 -24.12
N SER A 108 -22.24 -21.46 -24.63
CA SER A 108 -22.48 -21.73 -26.04
C SER A 108 -23.72 -22.59 -26.20
N TYR A 109 -24.69 -22.12 -26.98
CA TYR A 109 -25.98 -22.80 -27.15
C TYR A 109 -26.47 -22.71 -28.58
N ARG A 110 -27.45 -23.54 -28.94
CA ARG A 110 -28.14 -23.46 -30.21
C ARG A 110 -29.44 -22.69 -30.06
N ASP A 111 -29.70 -21.75 -30.96
CA ASP A 111 -30.97 -21.05 -30.99
C ASP A 111 -32.09 -21.95 -31.56
N ALA A 112 -33.33 -21.46 -31.55
CA ALA A 112 -34.50 -22.17 -32.08
C ALA A 112 -34.39 -22.52 -33.58
N LYS A 113 -33.45 -21.91 -34.32
CA LYS A 113 -33.17 -22.18 -35.73
C LYS A 113 -31.99 -23.15 -35.93
N GLY A 114 -31.41 -23.65 -34.83
CA GLY A 114 -30.29 -24.59 -34.83
C GLY A 114 -28.91 -23.95 -35.00
N ASN A 115 -28.81 -22.61 -35.02
CA ASN A 115 -27.54 -21.91 -35.17
C ASN A 115 -26.79 -21.85 -33.84
N GLN A 116 -25.47 -22.05 -33.87
CA GLN A 116 -24.63 -21.89 -32.69
C GLN A 116 -24.47 -20.41 -32.34
N LYS A 117 -24.78 -20.06 -31.10
CA LYS A 117 -24.57 -18.74 -30.51
C LYS A 117 -23.69 -18.86 -29.28
N SER A 118 -22.89 -17.82 -29.04
CA SER A 118 -22.20 -17.61 -27.79
C SER A 118 -22.87 -16.47 -27.02
N GLY A 119 -22.88 -16.58 -25.70
CA GLY A 119 -23.40 -15.56 -24.80
C GLY A 119 -22.65 -15.56 -23.48
N ARG A 120 -23.05 -14.69 -22.56
CA ARG A 120 -22.58 -14.69 -21.18
C ARG A 120 -23.77 -14.69 -20.25
N ALA A 121 -23.85 -15.68 -19.38
CA ALA A 121 -24.88 -15.75 -18.34
C ALA A 121 -24.46 -14.88 -17.16
N GLN A 122 -25.22 -13.82 -16.90
CA GLN A 122 -25.08 -12.97 -15.73
C GLN A 122 -25.47 -13.74 -14.47
N VAL A 123 -24.58 -13.72 -13.46
CA VAL A 123 -24.74 -14.49 -12.21
C VAL A 123 -25.32 -13.63 -11.09
N ILE A 124 -24.91 -12.36 -11.04
CA ILE A 124 -25.34 -11.35 -10.07
C ILE A 124 -25.64 -10.06 -10.84
N ASP A 125 -26.74 -9.40 -10.50
CA ASP A 125 -27.01 -8.03 -10.95
C ASP A 125 -26.40 -7.05 -9.95
N PHE A 126 -25.26 -6.44 -10.31
CA PHE A 126 -24.52 -5.51 -9.44
C PHE A 126 -25.09 -4.09 -9.42
N ASP A 127 -26.09 -3.78 -10.25
CA ASP A 127 -26.68 -2.46 -10.36
C ASP A 127 -28.03 -2.37 -9.63
N THR A 128 -28.75 -3.49 -9.49
CA THR A 128 -30.05 -3.54 -8.83
C THR A 128 -30.12 -4.67 -7.80
N ALA A 129 -29.88 -4.35 -6.52
CA ALA A 129 -29.90 -5.32 -5.43
C ALA A 129 -31.18 -6.17 -5.37
N ALA A 130 -32.35 -5.57 -5.58
CA ALA A 130 -33.64 -6.26 -5.53
C ALA A 130 -33.80 -7.40 -6.56
N LYS A 131 -32.93 -7.47 -7.58
CA LYS A 131 -32.85 -8.59 -8.52
C LYS A 131 -31.84 -9.65 -8.07
N ASN A 132 -31.49 -9.71 -6.80
CA ASN A 132 -30.70 -10.80 -6.24
C ASN A 132 -31.40 -11.34 -5.01
N ARG A 133 -31.14 -12.61 -4.70
CA ARG A 133 -31.58 -13.21 -3.45
C ARG A 133 -30.42 -13.22 -2.46
N PHE A 134 -30.66 -12.69 -1.27
CA PHE A 134 -29.71 -12.61 -0.17
C PHE A 134 -30.18 -13.52 0.95
N LEU A 135 -29.40 -14.55 1.29
CA LEU A 135 -29.76 -15.56 2.27
C LEU A 135 -28.63 -15.77 3.27
N ALA A 136 -28.91 -15.60 4.56
CA ALA A 136 -28.01 -15.88 5.66
C ALA A 136 -28.38 -17.24 6.28
N VAL A 137 -27.45 -18.19 6.24
CA VAL A 137 -27.64 -19.55 6.77
C VAL A 137 -26.80 -19.74 8.02
N ARG A 138 -27.46 -20.04 9.14
CA ARG A 138 -26.84 -20.30 10.43
C ARG A 138 -26.51 -21.77 10.60
N GLU A 139 -25.36 -22.04 11.21
CA GLU A 139 -24.88 -23.36 11.63
C GLU A 139 -24.86 -24.38 10.47
N LEU A 140 -24.31 -23.97 9.33
CA LEU A 140 -24.26 -24.77 8.11
C LEU A 140 -23.21 -25.89 8.24
N LYS A 141 -23.65 -27.15 8.14
CA LYS A 141 -22.76 -28.31 8.12
C LYS A 141 -22.21 -28.57 6.72
N LEU A 142 -20.88 -28.68 6.63
CA LEU A 142 -20.14 -28.98 5.41
C LEU A 142 -19.21 -30.17 5.58
N SER A 143 -19.18 -31.04 4.57
CA SER A 143 -18.33 -32.23 4.49
C SER A 143 -17.21 -32.01 3.48
N GLY A 144 -15.98 -32.38 3.85
CA GLY A 144 -14.84 -32.28 2.95
C GLY A 144 -14.92 -33.18 1.73
N LEU A 145 -14.54 -32.67 0.56
CA LEU A 145 -14.52 -33.45 -0.68
C LEU A 145 -13.35 -34.44 -0.73
N ARG A 146 -12.19 -34.08 -0.18
CA ARG A 146 -11.01 -34.96 -0.15
C ARG A 146 -11.03 -35.94 1.02
N THR A 147 -11.58 -35.51 2.16
CA THR A 147 -11.68 -36.31 3.38
C THR A 147 -13.12 -36.26 3.92
N PRO A 148 -14.05 -37.11 3.44
CA PRO A 148 -15.48 -37.02 3.76
C PRO A 148 -15.85 -37.15 5.24
N HIS A 149 -14.97 -37.74 6.05
CA HIS A 149 -15.17 -37.84 7.50
C HIS A 149 -14.86 -36.55 8.26
N TYR A 150 -14.14 -35.63 7.62
CA TYR A 150 -13.74 -34.37 8.21
C TYR A 150 -14.80 -33.32 7.89
N ASN A 151 -15.69 -33.11 8.87
CA ASN A 151 -16.83 -32.22 8.76
C ASN A 151 -16.59 -30.96 9.60
N ARG A 152 -17.10 -29.83 9.11
CA ARG A 152 -17.10 -28.55 9.84
C ARG A 152 -18.48 -27.92 9.82
N ARG A 153 -18.70 -27.06 10.81
CA ARG A 153 -19.94 -26.32 10.99
C ARG A 153 -19.59 -24.84 10.98
N ALA A 154 -20.04 -24.15 9.95
CA ALA A 154 -19.84 -22.71 9.84
C ALA A 154 -20.97 -21.99 10.60
N ASP A 155 -20.61 -21.03 11.46
CA ASP A 155 -21.59 -20.35 12.32
C ASP A 155 -22.63 -19.58 11.51
N LEU A 156 -22.18 -18.81 10.52
CA LEU A 156 -23.06 -18.04 9.64
C LEU A 156 -22.43 -17.88 8.25
N VAL A 157 -23.17 -18.26 7.21
CA VAL A 157 -22.75 -18.16 5.81
C VAL A 157 -23.77 -17.34 5.03
N CYS A 158 -23.31 -16.26 4.39
CA CYS A 158 -24.14 -15.37 3.59
C CYS A 158 -24.01 -15.72 2.10
N PHE A 159 -25.16 -16.03 1.50
CA PHE A 159 -25.32 -16.42 0.12
C PHE A 159 -25.93 -15.28 -0.71
N VAL A 160 -25.40 -15.09 -1.91
CA VAL A 160 -26.03 -14.26 -2.94
C VAL A 160 -26.31 -15.13 -4.15
N ASN A 161 -27.57 -15.24 -4.54
CA ASN A 161 -28.01 -16.11 -5.64
C ASN A 161 -27.49 -17.56 -5.49
N GLY A 162 -27.47 -18.08 -4.26
CA GLY A 162 -27.00 -19.43 -3.94
C GLY A 162 -25.48 -19.62 -3.89
N LEU A 163 -24.68 -18.58 -4.12
CA LEU A 163 -23.21 -18.64 -3.99
C LEU A 163 -22.76 -18.21 -2.59
N PRO A 164 -21.90 -18.98 -1.89
CA PRO A 164 -21.42 -18.64 -0.55
C PRO A 164 -20.35 -17.55 -0.62
N LEU A 165 -20.77 -16.27 -0.51
CA LEU A 165 -19.86 -15.14 -0.67
C LEU A 165 -19.20 -14.72 0.64
N VAL A 166 -19.86 -14.82 1.79
CA VAL A 166 -19.27 -14.36 3.06
C VAL A 166 -19.42 -15.45 4.12
N PHE A 167 -18.32 -15.74 4.81
CA PHE A 167 -18.31 -16.60 5.98
C PHE A 167 -18.06 -15.74 7.21
N ILE A 168 -18.89 -15.91 8.23
CA ILE A 168 -18.82 -15.17 9.49
C ILE A 168 -18.61 -16.21 10.60
N GLU A 169 -17.45 -16.14 11.24
CA GLU A 169 -17.10 -16.93 12.42
C GLU A 169 -17.37 -16.11 13.68
N LEU A 170 -18.10 -16.68 14.63
CA LEU A 170 -18.57 -16.00 15.83
C LEU A 170 -18.05 -16.68 17.08
N LYS A 171 -17.61 -15.87 18.04
CA LYS A 171 -17.20 -16.32 19.37
C LYS A 171 -18.01 -15.61 20.44
N ALA A 172 -18.07 -16.19 21.64
CA ALA A 172 -18.63 -15.52 22.79
C ALA A 172 -17.89 -14.19 23.05
N VAL A 173 -18.62 -13.23 23.61
CA VAL A 173 -18.18 -11.84 23.82
C VAL A 173 -16.85 -11.74 24.57
N TYR A 174 -16.66 -12.60 25.57
CA TYR A 174 -15.46 -12.61 26.42
C TYR A 174 -14.22 -13.26 25.76
N ASN A 175 -14.35 -13.87 24.58
CA ASN A 175 -13.23 -14.50 23.90
C ASN A 175 -12.47 -13.52 23.00
N ASN A 176 -11.15 -13.73 22.90
CA ASN A 176 -10.33 -12.98 21.94
C ASN A 176 -10.69 -13.40 20.51
N ILE A 177 -11.07 -12.44 19.67
CA ILE A 177 -11.45 -12.64 18.25
C ILE A 177 -10.39 -13.43 17.47
N ARG A 178 -9.11 -13.25 17.80
CA ARG A 178 -8.00 -13.97 17.15
C ARG A 178 -8.16 -15.49 17.22
N THR A 179 -8.73 -16.01 18.31
CA THR A 179 -8.96 -17.45 18.49
C THR A 179 -9.92 -18.03 17.44
N GLY A 180 -10.85 -17.22 16.91
CA GLY A 180 -11.73 -17.63 15.80
C GLY A 180 -10.99 -17.73 14.46
N PHE A 181 -9.95 -16.94 14.26
CA PHE A 181 -9.10 -17.09 13.08
C PHE A 181 -8.17 -18.30 13.22
N ASP A 182 -7.35 -18.32 14.27
CA ASP A 182 -6.30 -19.33 14.49
C ASP A 182 -6.90 -20.75 14.69
N GLY A 183 -8.05 -20.86 15.35
CA GLY A 183 -8.64 -22.14 15.74
C GLY A 183 -9.71 -22.70 14.79
N ASN A 184 -10.32 -21.87 13.93
CA ASN A 184 -11.45 -22.29 13.09
C ASN A 184 -11.24 -21.96 11.62
N LEU A 185 -11.23 -20.68 11.22
CA LEU A 185 -11.17 -20.32 9.80
C LEU A 185 -9.92 -20.86 9.10
N ALA A 186 -8.75 -20.82 9.76
CA ALA A 186 -7.52 -21.37 9.21
C ALA A 186 -7.65 -22.88 8.89
N ASP A 187 -8.29 -23.65 9.79
CA ASP A 187 -8.54 -25.08 9.59
C ASP A 187 -9.61 -25.32 8.52
N TYR A 188 -10.65 -24.48 8.41
CA TYR A 188 -11.67 -24.65 7.37
C TYR A 188 -11.09 -24.52 5.96
N MET A 189 -10.09 -23.66 5.79
CA MET A 189 -9.42 -23.39 4.51
C MET A 189 -8.39 -24.45 4.10
N ASP A 190 -8.09 -25.42 4.97
CA ASP A 190 -7.19 -26.52 4.64
C ASP A 190 -7.81 -27.44 3.56
N GLU A 191 -6.99 -27.87 2.59
CA GLU A 191 -7.43 -28.66 1.44
C GLU A 191 -8.06 -30.01 1.82
N HIS A 192 -7.78 -30.53 3.02
CA HIS A 192 -8.31 -31.79 3.55
C HIS A 192 -9.57 -31.60 4.41
N VAL A 193 -10.01 -30.36 4.61
CA VAL A 193 -11.17 -30.00 5.45
C VAL A 193 -12.32 -29.56 4.54
N ILE A 194 -12.66 -28.28 4.47
CA ILE A 194 -13.79 -27.77 3.67
C ILE A 194 -13.37 -26.64 2.72
N ALA A 195 -12.12 -26.66 2.23
CA ALA A 195 -11.59 -25.63 1.33
C ALA A 195 -12.48 -25.33 0.12
N HIS A 196 -13.22 -26.33 -0.39
CA HIS A 196 -14.15 -26.16 -1.51
C HIS A 196 -15.30 -25.19 -1.21
N ALA A 197 -15.62 -24.97 0.06
CA ALA A 197 -16.62 -24.00 0.49
C ALA A 197 -16.19 -22.54 0.23
N PHE A 198 -14.89 -22.30 0.11
CA PHE A 198 -14.32 -20.98 -0.14
C PHE A 198 -14.05 -20.70 -1.62
N HIS A 199 -14.48 -21.58 -2.52
CA HIS A 199 -14.29 -21.41 -3.96
C HIS A 199 -15.03 -20.18 -4.54
N HIS A 200 -16.12 -19.72 -3.92
CA HIS A 200 -16.85 -18.52 -4.36
C HIS A 200 -16.73 -17.37 -3.36
N ASN A 201 -16.07 -17.60 -2.23
CA ASN A 201 -15.96 -16.63 -1.14
C ASN A 201 -15.44 -15.29 -1.65
N ALA A 202 -16.02 -14.19 -1.19
CA ALA A 202 -15.58 -12.82 -1.38
C ALA A 202 -14.62 -12.42 -0.25
N PHE A 203 -15.07 -12.54 1.00
CA PHE A 203 -14.28 -12.23 2.20
C PHE A 203 -14.79 -12.99 3.43
N LEU A 204 -14.01 -12.94 4.50
CA LEU A 204 -14.26 -13.58 5.79
C LEU A 204 -14.49 -12.51 6.86
N ILE A 205 -15.36 -12.79 7.83
CA ILE A 205 -15.58 -11.95 9.02
C ILE A 205 -15.35 -12.82 10.26
N VAL A 206 -14.67 -12.26 11.25
CA VAL A 206 -14.58 -12.84 12.61
C VAL A 206 -15.09 -11.81 13.60
N SER A 207 -15.95 -12.23 14.53
CA SER A 207 -16.48 -11.33 15.55
C SER A 207 -16.74 -12.04 16.87
N ASN A 208 -16.69 -11.29 17.96
CA ASN A 208 -17.16 -11.73 19.28
C ASN A 208 -18.52 -11.09 19.66
N GLY A 209 -19.21 -10.42 18.73
CA GLY A 209 -20.42 -9.67 19.01
C GLY A 209 -20.19 -8.17 19.27
N ASP A 210 -19.16 -7.83 20.04
CA ASP A 210 -18.83 -6.44 20.34
C ASP A 210 -18.01 -5.81 19.21
N SER A 211 -16.99 -6.50 18.73
CA SER A 211 -16.13 -6.03 17.65
C SER A 211 -16.00 -7.06 16.54
N ALA A 212 -15.71 -6.60 15.32
CA ALA A 212 -15.59 -7.45 14.16
C ALA A 212 -14.43 -7.03 13.27
N ARG A 213 -13.78 -8.04 12.68
CA ARG A 213 -12.71 -7.86 11.70
C ARG A 213 -13.00 -8.66 10.45
N TYR A 214 -12.49 -8.19 9.31
CA TYR A 214 -12.64 -8.85 8.04
C TYR A 214 -11.31 -9.03 7.31
N GLY A 215 -11.21 -10.11 6.54
CA GLY A 215 -10.02 -10.46 5.79
C GLY A 215 -10.36 -11.27 4.54
N SER A 216 -9.34 -11.61 3.76
CA SER A 216 -9.46 -12.52 2.62
C SER A 216 -9.05 -13.94 3.04
N ILE A 217 -9.33 -14.92 2.17
CA ILE A 217 -8.85 -16.31 2.30
C ILE A 217 -7.31 -16.46 2.22
N THR A 218 -6.59 -15.39 1.89
CA THR A 218 -5.11 -15.35 1.85
C THR A 218 -4.51 -14.40 2.88
N SER A 219 -5.33 -13.78 3.72
CA SER A 219 -4.88 -12.80 4.71
C SER A 219 -4.38 -13.50 5.98
N GLY A 220 -3.20 -13.12 6.46
CA GLY A 220 -2.80 -13.37 7.84
C GLY A 220 -3.61 -12.50 8.81
N TRP A 221 -3.56 -12.81 10.11
CA TRP A 221 -4.31 -12.11 11.16
C TRP A 221 -4.02 -10.60 11.20
N GLU A 222 -2.77 -10.21 10.96
CA GLU A 222 -2.31 -8.82 10.85
C GLU A 222 -2.93 -8.04 9.69
N HIS A 223 -3.63 -8.74 8.79
CA HIS A 223 -4.35 -8.17 7.66
C HIS A 223 -5.87 -8.34 7.78
N PHE A 224 -6.38 -8.81 8.92
CA PHE A 224 -7.80 -8.71 9.28
C PHE A 224 -8.06 -7.30 9.82
N ASN A 225 -8.77 -6.49 9.02
CA ASN A 225 -9.00 -5.07 9.29
C ASN A 225 -10.36 -4.86 9.93
N GLU A 226 -10.53 -3.72 10.61
CA GLU A 226 -11.82 -3.28 11.14
C GLU A 226 -12.54 -2.41 10.11
N TRP A 227 -13.88 -2.41 10.15
CA TRP A 227 -14.69 -1.53 9.31
C TRP A 227 -15.28 -0.41 10.16
N LYS A 228 -14.58 0.73 10.20
CA LYS A 228 -14.82 1.74 11.23
C LYS A 228 -15.85 2.80 10.89
N ARG A 229 -16.06 3.09 9.60
CA ARG A 229 -16.91 4.20 9.15
C ARG A 229 -17.86 3.77 8.03
N LEU A 230 -19.07 4.33 8.02
CA LEU A 230 -20.02 4.14 6.93
C LEU A 230 -19.89 5.26 5.90
N GLU A 231 -19.57 6.46 6.36
CA GLU A 231 -19.21 7.64 5.58
C GLU A 231 -17.89 8.24 6.09
N GLU A 232 -17.15 8.94 5.23
CA GLU A 232 -15.82 9.48 5.60
C GLU A 232 -15.87 10.42 6.82
N THR A 233 -16.98 11.13 6.99
CA THR A 233 -17.19 12.11 8.08
C THR A 233 -17.58 11.49 9.41
N ASP A 234 -17.93 10.21 9.44
CA ASP A 234 -18.38 9.54 10.66
C ASP A 234 -17.25 9.38 11.67
N ALA A 235 -17.55 9.44 12.97
CA ALA A 235 -16.59 8.96 13.96
C ALA A 235 -16.35 7.45 13.77
N GLY A 236 -15.07 7.04 13.86
CA GLY A 236 -14.70 5.63 13.77
C GLY A 236 -15.23 4.84 14.96
N SER A 237 -15.75 3.64 14.73
CA SER A 237 -16.08 2.70 15.80
C SER A 237 -15.88 1.26 15.33
N VAL A 238 -15.45 0.41 16.26
CA VAL A 238 -15.12 -1.01 16.01
C VAL A 238 -16.31 -1.94 16.21
N GLU A 239 -17.49 -1.38 16.49
CA GLU A 239 -18.72 -2.12 16.75
C GLU A 239 -19.01 -3.08 15.59
N ALA A 240 -19.31 -4.33 15.92
CA ALA A 240 -19.62 -5.33 14.90
C ALA A 240 -20.79 -4.90 14.00
N GLU A 241 -21.80 -4.24 14.56
CA GLU A 241 -22.93 -3.66 13.81
C GLU A 241 -22.45 -2.73 12.68
N ARG A 242 -21.43 -1.91 12.91
CA ARG A 242 -20.90 -1.00 11.88
C ARG A 242 -20.26 -1.76 10.74
N LEU A 243 -19.55 -2.84 11.02
CA LEU A 243 -19.01 -3.71 9.98
C LEU A 243 -20.13 -4.37 9.17
N LEU A 244 -21.16 -4.90 9.84
CA LEU A 244 -22.31 -5.52 9.15
C LEU A 244 -23.03 -4.49 8.26
N ASN A 245 -23.34 -3.31 8.77
CA ASN A 245 -23.98 -2.23 8.01
C ASN A 245 -23.09 -1.69 6.87
N GLY A 246 -21.77 -1.71 7.08
CA GLY A 246 -20.77 -1.25 6.14
C GLY A 246 -20.53 -2.20 4.97
N MET A 247 -20.57 -3.50 5.23
CA MET A 247 -20.16 -4.53 4.27
C MET A 247 -21.28 -5.43 3.77
N LEU A 248 -22.36 -5.62 4.53
CA LEU A 248 -23.43 -6.58 4.23
C LEU A 248 -24.78 -5.93 3.88
N ALA A 249 -24.89 -4.61 3.93
CA ALA A 249 -25.98 -3.92 3.24
C ALA A 249 -25.92 -4.28 1.75
N HIS A 250 -27.05 -4.66 1.15
CA HIS A 250 -27.07 -5.30 -0.17
C HIS A 250 -26.27 -4.53 -1.24
N ASP A 251 -26.51 -3.22 -1.40
CA ASP A 251 -25.81 -2.41 -2.40
C ASP A 251 -24.30 -2.31 -2.12
N ARG A 252 -23.92 -2.25 -0.85
CA ARG A 252 -22.50 -2.17 -0.43
C ARG A 252 -21.79 -3.50 -0.64
N LEU A 253 -22.43 -4.62 -0.33
CA LEU A 253 -21.88 -5.95 -0.60
C LEU A 253 -21.66 -6.15 -2.09
N LEU A 254 -22.65 -5.79 -2.92
CA LEU A 254 -22.55 -5.90 -4.37
C LEU A 254 -21.42 -5.02 -4.92
N ASP A 255 -21.30 -3.78 -4.43
CA ASP A 255 -20.21 -2.90 -4.81
C ASP A 255 -18.83 -3.46 -4.39
N LEU A 256 -18.72 -4.03 -3.18
CA LEU A 256 -17.51 -4.67 -2.70
C LEU A 256 -17.10 -5.85 -3.59
N VAL A 257 -18.04 -6.74 -3.87
CA VAL A 257 -17.83 -7.95 -4.68
C VAL A 257 -17.49 -7.59 -6.12
N GLU A 258 -18.10 -6.57 -6.70
CA GLU A 258 -17.79 -6.19 -8.08
C GLU A 258 -16.47 -5.42 -8.20
N ASN A 259 -16.23 -4.47 -7.29
CA ASN A 259 -15.28 -3.38 -7.50
C ASN A 259 -14.09 -3.36 -6.55
N PHE A 260 -14.13 -4.08 -5.43
CA PHE A 260 -13.16 -3.94 -4.34
C PHE A 260 -12.44 -5.23 -3.95
N ILE A 261 -12.37 -6.19 -4.88
CA ILE A 261 -11.57 -7.41 -4.75
C ILE A 261 -10.59 -7.53 -5.93
N LEU A 262 -9.30 -7.71 -5.62
CA LEU A 262 -8.21 -7.95 -6.57
C LEU A 262 -7.47 -9.24 -6.21
N PHE A 263 -6.82 -9.83 -7.21
CA PHE A 263 -5.88 -10.95 -7.03
C PHE A 263 -4.52 -10.50 -7.53
N ASP A 264 -3.59 -10.29 -6.61
CA ASP A 264 -2.29 -9.70 -6.88
C ASP A 264 -1.18 -10.75 -6.92
N GLU A 265 -0.50 -10.83 -8.07
CA GLU A 265 0.68 -11.66 -8.33
C GLU A 265 1.96 -10.84 -8.51
N SER A 266 1.95 -9.56 -8.12
CA SER A 266 3.10 -8.65 -8.30
C SER A 266 4.27 -8.93 -7.34
N LYS A 267 3.99 -9.57 -6.19
CA LYS A 267 4.98 -9.96 -5.18
C LYS A 267 5.35 -11.44 -5.34
N ALA A 268 6.61 -11.78 -5.09
CA ALA A 268 7.08 -13.17 -5.10
C ALA A 268 6.33 -14.03 -4.07
N GLY A 269 6.07 -15.29 -4.41
CA GLY A 269 5.31 -16.24 -3.59
C GLY A 269 3.99 -16.66 -4.24
N ALA A 270 2.92 -16.69 -3.45
CA ALA A 270 1.57 -17.07 -3.88
C ALA A 270 0.70 -15.85 -4.23
N THR A 271 -0.31 -16.05 -5.08
CA THR A 271 -1.35 -15.07 -5.41
C THR A 271 -2.02 -14.56 -4.13
N ARG A 272 -2.04 -13.24 -3.93
CA ARG A 272 -2.69 -12.60 -2.78
C ARG A 272 -4.06 -12.08 -3.17
N LYS A 273 -5.10 -12.48 -2.48
CA LYS A 273 -6.43 -11.88 -2.61
C LYS A 273 -6.50 -10.62 -1.75
N VAL A 274 -6.74 -9.48 -2.37
CA VAL A 274 -6.82 -8.18 -1.71
C VAL A 274 -8.28 -7.74 -1.68
N VAL A 275 -8.81 -7.51 -0.48
CA VAL A 275 -10.10 -6.88 -0.24
C VAL A 275 -9.84 -5.46 0.22
N ALA A 276 -10.51 -4.48 -0.38
CA ALA A 276 -10.25 -3.07 -0.05
C ALA A 276 -10.54 -2.74 1.43
N ARG A 277 -9.71 -1.86 1.99
CA ARG A 277 -9.89 -1.30 3.33
C ARG A 277 -11.00 -0.25 3.34
N ASN A 278 -11.59 0.00 4.51
CA ASN A 278 -12.70 0.94 4.68
C ASN A 278 -12.45 2.32 4.03
N HIS A 279 -11.30 2.96 4.31
CA HIS A 279 -10.93 4.25 3.71
C HIS A 279 -10.73 4.20 2.19
N GLN A 280 -10.29 3.06 1.65
CA GLN A 280 -10.12 2.89 0.20
C GLN A 280 -11.49 2.84 -0.50
N VAL A 281 -12.45 2.12 0.06
CA VAL A 281 -13.82 2.02 -0.49
C VAL A 281 -14.49 3.40 -0.50
N LEU A 282 -14.46 4.08 0.64
CA LEU A 282 -15.06 5.42 0.79
C LEU A 282 -14.41 6.43 -0.17
N GLY A 283 -13.08 6.47 -0.20
CA GLY A 283 -12.36 7.41 -1.04
C GLY A 283 -12.55 7.15 -2.53
N VAL A 284 -12.48 5.89 -2.97
CA VAL A 284 -12.65 5.53 -4.38
C VAL A 284 -14.07 5.82 -4.83
N ASN A 285 -15.09 5.54 -4.01
CA ASN A 285 -16.48 5.85 -4.33
C ASN A 285 -16.71 7.34 -4.55
N ARG A 286 -16.09 8.20 -3.72
CA ARG A 286 -16.12 9.66 -3.90
C ARG A 286 -15.39 10.11 -5.14
N ALA A 287 -14.22 9.54 -5.44
CA ALA A 287 -13.48 9.84 -6.66
C ALA A 287 -14.28 9.46 -7.92
N VAL A 288 -14.91 8.28 -7.95
CA VAL A 288 -15.77 7.85 -9.06
C VAL A 288 -16.99 8.76 -9.19
N ALA A 289 -17.61 9.17 -8.07
CA ALA A 289 -18.70 10.14 -8.09
C ALA A 289 -18.26 11.50 -8.69
N SER A 290 -17.01 11.92 -8.44
CA SER A 290 -16.45 13.12 -9.08
C SER A 290 -16.31 12.96 -10.60
N VAL A 291 -15.92 11.77 -11.08
CA VAL A 291 -15.89 11.48 -12.53
C VAL A 291 -17.30 11.51 -13.11
N ALA A 292 -18.27 10.87 -12.46
CA ALA A 292 -19.67 10.88 -12.91
C ALA A 292 -20.23 12.31 -13.00
N ARG A 293 -19.91 13.16 -12.02
CA ARG A 293 -20.27 14.59 -12.03
C ARG A 293 -19.61 15.33 -13.19
N GLN A 294 -18.35 15.02 -13.48
CA GLN A 294 -17.64 15.61 -14.62
C GLN A 294 -18.29 15.20 -15.96
N GLU A 295 -18.66 13.94 -16.15
CA GLU A 295 -19.36 13.49 -17.36
C GLU A 295 -20.72 14.17 -17.53
N LYS A 296 -21.45 14.40 -16.42
CA LYS A 296 -22.69 15.18 -16.46
C LYS A 296 -22.43 16.62 -16.94
N ILE A 297 -21.43 17.31 -16.40
CA ILE A 297 -21.06 18.67 -16.83
C ILE A 297 -20.68 18.69 -18.32
N LYS A 298 -19.92 17.68 -18.79
CA LYS A 298 -19.54 17.54 -20.20
C LYS A 298 -20.74 17.32 -21.13
N SER A 299 -21.79 16.67 -20.65
CA SER A 299 -23.03 16.51 -21.42
C SER A 299 -23.82 17.82 -21.56
N GLU A 300 -23.69 18.72 -20.58
CA GLU A 300 -24.32 20.05 -20.57
C GLU A 300 -23.50 21.10 -21.36
N LEU A 301 -22.20 20.89 -21.51
CA LEU A 301 -21.26 21.75 -22.24
C LEU A 301 -20.63 20.99 -23.41
N PRO A 302 -21.19 21.06 -24.64
CA PRO A 302 -20.65 20.36 -25.81
C PRO A 302 -19.24 20.81 -26.20
N ASP A 303 -18.60 20.04 -27.08
CA ASP A 303 -17.24 20.31 -27.57
C ASP A 303 -17.09 21.73 -28.14
N GLY A 304 -15.96 22.37 -27.82
CA GLY A 304 -15.68 23.78 -28.16
C GLY A 304 -16.24 24.81 -27.18
N GLN A 305 -17.17 24.45 -26.29
CA GLN A 305 -17.67 25.33 -25.22
C GLN A 305 -17.06 25.01 -23.85
N ARG A 306 -16.23 23.96 -23.78
CA ARG A 306 -15.59 23.44 -22.56
C ARG A 306 -14.36 24.25 -22.14
N LEU A 307 -13.69 24.87 -23.11
CA LEU A 307 -12.50 25.70 -22.92
C LEU A 307 -12.82 27.15 -23.30
N LYS A 308 -12.36 28.09 -22.49
CA LYS A 308 -12.39 29.53 -22.73
C LYS A 308 -10.96 29.97 -22.98
N HIS A 309 -10.70 30.58 -24.12
CA HIS A 309 -9.38 31.15 -24.42
C HIS A 309 -9.38 32.62 -24.01
N ARG A 310 -8.49 32.99 -23.09
CA ARG A 310 -8.25 34.39 -22.72
C ARG A 310 -6.81 34.75 -23.02
N VAL A 311 -6.62 35.65 -23.96
CA VAL A 311 -5.33 36.27 -24.21
C VAL A 311 -5.04 37.29 -23.10
N VAL A 312 -3.92 37.13 -22.38
CA VAL A 312 -3.44 38.11 -21.40
C VAL A 312 -2.11 38.69 -21.87
N GLU A 313 -2.06 40.01 -22.04
CA GLU A 313 -0.80 40.75 -22.19
C GLU A 313 -0.16 40.92 -20.80
N LEU A 314 1.00 40.29 -20.59
CA LEU A 314 1.77 40.44 -19.35
C LEU A 314 2.41 41.86 -19.30
N PRO A 315 2.17 42.68 -18.26
CA PRO A 315 2.90 43.93 -18.12
C PRO A 315 4.30 43.66 -17.55
N LEU A 316 5.34 43.92 -18.32
CA LEU A 316 6.72 44.04 -17.81
C LEU A 316 6.97 45.49 -17.36
N GLU A 317 6.61 45.84 -16.12
CA GLU A 317 7.36 46.91 -15.45
C GLU A 317 8.73 46.34 -15.07
N ARG A 318 9.75 46.73 -15.85
CA ARG A 318 11.15 46.49 -15.52
C ARG A 318 11.50 47.24 -14.22
N LYS A 319 11.36 46.61 -13.06
CA LYS A 319 12.08 47.07 -11.86
C LYS A 319 13.56 46.83 -12.10
N ARG A 320 14.30 47.91 -12.40
CA ARG A 320 15.77 47.91 -12.37
C ARG A 320 16.22 47.41 -11.00
N PRO A 321 17.25 46.54 -10.91
CA PRO A 321 17.81 46.18 -9.62
C PRO A 321 18.38 47.45 -8.96
N GLU A 322 18.02 47.66 -7.69
CA GLU A 322 18.60 48.73 -6.88
C GLU A 322 20.12 48.55 -6.80
N LYS A 323 20.86 49.65 -7.00
CA LYS A 323 22.32 49.68 -6.87
C LYS A 323 22.72 49.51 -5.40
N GLY A 324 22.86 48.26 -4.94
CA GLY A 324 23.57 47.89 -3.72
C GLY A 324 25.00 47.42 -4.03
N LYS A 325 25.98 47.91 -3.27
CA LYS A 325 27.44 47.81 -3.47
C LYS A 325 27.96 46.38 -3.75
N ARG A 326 28.72 46.20 -4.85
CA ARG A 326 29.61 45.05 -5.06
C ARG A 326 30.98 45.32 -4.41
N PRO A 327 31.60 44.35 -3.70
CA PRO A 327 33.04 44.28 -3.57
C PRO A 327 33.64 43.69 -4.85
N SER A 328 34.61 44.39 -5.42
CA SER A 328 35.41 43.98 -6.56
C SER A 328 36.44 42.90 -6.15
N THR A 329 36.45 41.75 -6.83
CA THR A 329 37.65 41.00 -7.30
C THR A 329 37.27 39.56 -7.69
N VAL A 330 36.91 39.32 -8.96
CA VAL A 330 37.18 38.03 -9.65
C VAL A 330 37.28 38.34 -11.16
N PRO A 331 38.30 37.84 -11.90
CA PRO A 331 38.45 38.08 -13.34
C PRO A 331 37.37 37.40 -14.16
N GLU A 332 36.84 38.13 -15.16
CA GLU A 332 35.98 37.61 -16.22
C GLU A 332 36.78 36.67 -17.14
N THR A 333 36.42 35.40 -17.19
CA THR A 333 36.42 34.52 -18.38
C THR A 333 35.90 33.14 -17.97
N LEU A 334 34.99 32.55 -18.77
CA LEU A 334 34.23 31.29 -18.59
C LEU A 334 32.82 31.39 -17.98
N ALA A 335 32.07 32.45 -18.27
CA ALA A 335 30.62 32.46 -18.12
C ALA A 335 29.95 33.06 -19.36
N ALA A 336 29.93 32.30 -20.45
CA ALA A 336 29.24 32.68 -21.67
C ALA A 336 28.72 31.46 -22.44
N GLU A 337 27.96 30.58 -21.78
CA GLU A 337 27.05 29.66 -22.48
C GLU A 337 25.67 29.66 -21.78
N THR A 338 24.78 30.46 -22.36
CA THR A 338 23.33 30.25 -22.49
C THR A 338 22.49 29.90 -21.25
N ARG A 339 22.24 30.92 -20.40
CA ARG A 339 20.93 31.04 -19.71
C ARG A 339 19.91 31.59 -20.71
N GLY A 340 19.13 30.72 -21.33
CA GLY A 340 17.96 31.12 -22.12
C GLY A 340 16.87 31.67 -21.20
N GLU A 341 16.86 32.98 -21.01
CA GLU A 341 15.68 33.73 -20.56
C GLU A 341 14.60 33.63 -21.64
N TYR A 342 13.51 32.91 -21.38
CA TYR A 342 12.38 32.85 -22.31
C TYR A 342 11.05 32.89 -21.55
N ILE A 343 10.70 34.06 -21.03
CA ILE A 343 9.29 34.44 -20.94
C ILE A 343 8.96 35.01 -22.33
N PRO A 344 8.03 34.42 -23.10
CA PRO A 344 7.68 34.94 -24.41
C PRO A 344 7.26 36.41 -24.28
N ALA A 345 7.90 37.30 -25.04
CA ALA A 345 7.41 38.66 -25.19
C ALA A 345 6.20 38.62 -26.14
N GLY A 346 5.00 38.63 -25.57
CA GLY A 346 3.76 38.64 -26.35
C GLY A 346 2.53 38.22 -25.54
N PRO A 347 1.32 38.36 -26.12
CA PRO A 347 0.09 37.84 -25.55
C PRO A 347 0.22 36.35 -25.17
N VAL A 348 -0.11 36.01 -23.92
CA VAL A 348 -0.17 34.61 -23.47
C VAL A 348 -1.62 34.15 -23.53
N ASP A 349 -1.90 33.13 -24.35
CA ASP A 349 -3.18 32.44 -24.33
C ASP A 349 -3.33 31.64 -23.03
N ILE A 350 -4.20 32.11 -22.14
CA ILE A 350 -4.63 31.39 -20.96
C ILE A 350 -5.86 30.57 -21.35
N VAL A 351 -5.69 29.25 -21.41
CA VAL A 351 -6.80 28.31 -21.56
C VAL A 351 -7.46 28.13 -20.19
N GLU A 352 -8.63 28.74 -20.01
CA GLU A 352 -9.48 28.57 -18.84
C GLU A 352 -10.56 27.53 -19.12
N ARG A 353 -11.05 26.87 -18.08
CA ARG A 353 -12.17 25.91 -18.22
C ARG A 353 -13.49 26.64 -18.05
N ALA A 354 -14.48 26.22 -18.83
CA ALA A 354 -15.79 26.88 -18.84
C ALA A 354 -16.56 26.71 -17.53
N HIS A 355 -16.29 25.64 -16.78
CA HIS A 355 -16.84 25.35 -15.46
C HIS A 355 -15.69 25.13 -14.44
N PRO A 356 -15.80 25.64 -13.20
CA PRO A 356 -14.73 25.55 -12.19
C PRO A 356 -14.30 24.12 -11.85
N ASP A 357 -15.24 23.17 -11.90
CA ASP A 357 -14.98 21.76 -11.58
C ASP A 357 -14.60 20.91 -12.79
N LEU A 358 -14.66 21.48 -14.00
CA LEU A 358 -14.37 20.71 -15.21
C LEU A 358 -12.91 20.25 -15.17
N GLY A 359 -12.72 18.94 -15.34
CA GLY A 359 -11.44 18.24 -15.29
C GLY A 359 -10.66 18.33 -13.96
N ARG A 360 -11.34 18.68 -12.86
CA ARG A 360 -10.81 18.66 -11.49
C ARG A 360 -11.54 17.56 -10.72
N LEU A 361 -10.91 16.40 -10.55
CA LEU A 361 -11.53 15.24 -9.88
C LEU A 361 -11.26 15.19 -8.37
N GLY A 362 -10.35 16.02 -7.88
CA GLY A 362 -10.00 16.20 -6.49
C GLY A 362 -8.65 15.61 -6.09
N VAL A 363 -8.33 15.79 -4.81
CA VAL A 363 -7.10 15.27 -4.18
C VAL A 363 -7.43 14.12 -3.24
N PHE A 364 -6.72 13.00 -3.44
CA PHE A 364 -6.78 11.79 -2.65
C PHE A 364 -5.56 11.75 -1.72
N TRP A 365 -5.73 12.24 -0.49
CA TRP A 365 -4.64 12.28 0.49
C TRP A 365 -4.72 11.10 1.43
N HIS A 366 -3.88 10.12 1.18
CA HIS A 366 -3.82 8.89 1.95
C HIS A 366 -2.38 8.64 2.35
N THR A 367 -2.10 8.51 3.64
CA THR A 367 -0.74 8.39 4.18
C THR A 367 0.06 7.28 3.50
N GLN A 368 1.38 7.40 3.52
CA GLN A 368 2.24 6.42 2.89
C GLN A 368 2.08 5.05 3.56
N GLY A 369 1.82 4.03 2.74
CA GLY A 369 1.57 2.66 3.19
C GLY A 369 0.12 2.28 3.45
N SER A 370 -0.80 3.21 3.29
CA SER A 370 -2.25 2.97 3.33
C SER A 370 -2.83 2.17 2.15
N GLY A 371 -2.02 1.85 1.14
CA GLY A 371 -2.46 1.11 -0.06
C GLY A 371 -2.88 1.97 -1.26
N LYS A 372 -2.32 3.18 -1.43
CA LYS A 372 -2.64 4.11 -2.54
C LYS A 372 -2.65 3.45 -3.94
N SER A 373 -1.66 2.60 -4.25
CA SER A 373 -1.56 1.94 -5.56
C SER A 373 -2.75 1.01 -5.82
N TYR A 374 -3.26 0.32 -4.79
CA TYR A 374 -4.51 -0.45 -4.91
C TYR A 374 -5.72 0.47 -5.06
N SER A 375 -5.77 1.61 -4.37
CA SER A 375 -6.84 2.60 -4.56
C SER A 375 -6.91 3.13 -6.00
N MET A 376 -5.76 3.37 -6.65
CA MET A 376 -5.69 3.74 -8.06
C MET A 376 -6.25 2.63 -8.97
N ALA A 377 -5.90 1.37 -8.68
CA ALA A 377 -6.40 0.19 -9.39
C ALA A 377 -7.92 0.03 -9.25
N PHE A 378 -8.46 0.11 -8.03
CA PHE A 378 -9.90 0.07 -7.76
C PHE A 378 -10.63 1.22 -8.46
N PHE A 379 -10.07 2.43 -8.41
CA PHE A 379 -10.64 3.60 -9.10
C PHE A 379 -10.72 3.39 -10.61
N ALA A 380 -9.62 2.98 -11.25
CA ALA A 380 -9.59 2.77 -12.70
C ALA A 380 -10.60 1.69 -13.13
N GLU A 381 -10.62 0.55 -12.45
CA GLU A 381 -11.54 -0.54 -12.79
C GLU A 381 -13.01 -0.17 -12.52
N LYS A 382 -13.31 0.52 -11.41
CA LYS A 382 -14.68 0.92 -11.09
C LYS A 382 -15.22 1.95 -12.07
N VAL A 383 -14.40 2.95 -12.48
CA VAL A 383 -14.80 3.91 -13.52
C VAL A 383 -15.16 3.18 -14.81
N ARG A 384 -14.32 2.24 -15.28
CA ARG A 384 -14.57 1.51 -16.52
C ARG A 384 -15.83 0.66 -16.52
N ARG A 385 -16.24 0.18 -15.34
CA ARG A 385 -17.41 -0.69 -15.19
C ARG A 385 -18.69 0.08 -15.00
N LYS A 386 -18.66 1.13 -14.16
CA LYS A 386 -19.87 1.87 -13.77
C LYS A 386 -20.17 3.08 -14.64
N LEU A 387 -19.18 3.65 -15.33
CA LEU A 387 -19.37 4.82 -16.18
C LEU A 387 -19.24 4.43 -17.66
N THR A 388 -20.12 4.99 -18.47
CA THR A 388 -20.09 4.80 -19.92
C THR A 388 -19.01 5.69 -20.53
N GLY A 389 -18.00 5.10 -21.17
CA GLY A 389 -16.95 5.84 -21.85
C GLY A 389 -15.73 4.98 -22.13
N ASN A 390 -14.94 5.39 -23.12
CA ASN A 390 -13.71 4.70 -23.50
C ASN A 390 -12.50 5.26 -22.76
N PHE A 391 -12.60 5.32 -21.42
CA PHE A 391 -11.63 6.01 -20.60
C PHE A 391 -10.20 5.48 -20.77
N THR A 392 -9.25 6.39 -20.95
CA THR A 392 -7.81 6.13 -20.90
C THR A 392 -7.26 6.68 -19.58
N PHE A 393 -6.66 5.82 -18.76
CA PHE A 393 -5.99 6.23 -17.52
C PHE A 393 -4.50 6.49 -17.77
N LEU A 394 -4.06 7.74 -17.65
CA LEU A 394 -2.65 8.11 -17.72
C LEU A 394 -2.06 8.17 -16.30
N LEU A 395 -1.27 7.16 -15.93
CA LEU A 395 -0.60 7.10 -14.64
C LEU A 395 0.72 7.87 -14.74
N MET A 396 0.79 8.96 -13.99
CA MET A 396 1.91 9.91 -13.98
C MET A 396 2.66 9.85 -12.66
N THR A 397 3.96 9.61 -12.73
CA THR A 397 4.85 9.62 -11.56
C THR A 397 6.09 10.51 -11.79
N ASP A 398 6.82 10.79 -10.72
CA ASP A 398 8.05 11.58 -10.74
C ASP A 398 9.30 10.71 -10.94
N ARG A 399 9.27 9.46 -10.46
CA ARG A 399 10.40 8.54 -10.37
C ARG A 399 10.12 7.21 -11.08
N GLN A 400 11.17 6.66 -11.68
CA GLN A 400 11.11 5.38 -12.39
C GLN A 400 10.78 4.18 -11.49
N ASP A 401 11.23 4.20 -10.22
CA ASP A 401 10.97 3.09 -9.28
C ASP A 401 9.49 3.05 -8.88
N LEU A 402 8.89 4.22 -8.62
CA LEU A 402 7.46 4.36 -8.34
C LEU A 402 6.62 3.93 -9.53
N ASP A 403 6.96 4.38 -10.74
CA ASP A 403 6.33 3.94 -11.98
C ASP A 403 6.38 2.41 -12.14
N SER A 404 7.55 1.82 -11.89
CA SER A 404 7.75 0.37 -11.98
C SER A 404 6.91 -0.39 -10.95
N GLN A 405 6.76 0.15 -9.74
CA GLN A 405 5.94 -0.47 -8.69
C GLN A 405 4.45 -0.44 -9.03
N ILE A 406 3.93 0.71 -9.48
CA ILE A 406 2.52 0.85 -9.87
C ILE A 406 2.24 -0.04 -11.09
N TYR A 407 3.14 -0.06 -12.08
CA TYR A 407 3.06 -0.95 -13.23
C TYR A 407 2.97 -2.42 -12.81
N LYS A 408 3.89 -2.89 -11.97
CA LYS A 408 3.88 -4.27 -11.45
C LYS A 408 2.58 -4.60 -10.72
N THR A 409 2.02 -3.65 -9.95
CA THR A 409 0.75 -3.82 -9.24
C THR A 409 -0.42 -4.00 -10.22
N PHE A 410 -0.52 -3.14 -11.24
CA PHE A 410 -1.59 -3.20 -12.24
C PHE A 410 -1.53 -4.49 -13.07
N VAL A 411 -0.33 -4.92 -13.47
CA VAL A 411 -0.10 -6.19 -14.16
C VAL A 411 -0.41 -7.37 -13.24
N GLY A 412 0.11 -7.35 -12.01
CA GLY A 412 -0.10 -8.40 -11.01
C GLY A 412 -1.56 -8.59 -10.64
N CYS A 413 -2.35 -7.52 -10.65
CA CYS A 413 -3.80 -7.54 -10.43
C CYS A 413 -4.61 -7.96 -11.67
N GLY A 414 -3.97 -8.12 -12.84
CA GLY A 414 -4.64 -8.43 -14.11
C GLY A 414 -5.51 -7.30 -14.65
N ILE A 415 -5.22 -6.04 -14.29
CA ILE A 415 -5.93 -4.85 -14.80
C ILE A 415 -5.41 -4.50 -16.19
N VAL A 416 -4.11 -4.73 -16.42
CA VAL A 416 -3.44 -4.53 -17.69
C VAL A 416 -2.53 -5.73 -17.98
N ASP A 417 -2.25 -5.97 -19.26
CA ASP A 417 -1.32 -7.00 -19.68
C ASP A 417 0.14 -6.54 -19.57
N LYS A 418 1.10 -7.46 -19.74
CA LYS A 418 2.55 -7.17 -19.66
C LYS A 418 3.05 -6.28 -20.81
N GLU A 419 2.23 -6.09 -21.84
CA GLU A 419 2.49 -5.25 -23.00
C GLU A 419 1.85 -3.85 -22.85
N ALA A 420 1.34 -3.51 -21.65
CA ALA A 420 0.70 -2.23 -21.42
C ALA A 420 1.63 -1.05 -21.78
N PRO A 421 1.12 -0.02 -22.47
CA PRO A 421 1.94 1.10 -22.95
C PRO A 421 2.68 1.80 -21.82
N ARG A 422 4.01 1.80 -21.93
CA ARG A 422 4.91 2.51 -21.02
C ARG A 422 5.84 3.38 -21.85
N ALA A 423 5.62 4.70 -21.81
CA ALA A 423 6.31 5.61 -22.71
C ALA A 423 7.82 5.57 -22.47
N ALA A 424 8.64 5.38 -23.50
CA ALA A 424 10.10 5.45 -23.37
C ALA A 424 10.61 6.90 -23.47
N SER A 425 9.92 7.75 -24.23
CA SER A 425 10.30 9.14 -24.51
C SER A 425 9.06 10.05 -24.61
N GLY A 426 9.28 11.36 -24.73
CA GLY A 426 8.19 12.32 -24.98
C GLY A 426 7.49 12.12 -26.33
N ASP A 427 8.24 11.72 -27.38
CA ASP A 427 7.66 11.35 -28.68
C ASP A 427 6.75 10.14 -28.59
N ASP A 428 7.23 9.11 -27.87
CA ASP A 428 6.49 7.89 -27.67
C ASP A 428 5.19 8.14 -26.88
N LEU A 429 5.27 8.99 -25.85
CA LEU A 429 4.11 9.41 -25.07
C LEU A 429 3.05 10.12 -25.95
N GLU A 430 3.48 11.04 -26.82
CA GLU A 430 2.56 11.73 -27.74
C GLU A 430 1.87 10.73 -28.68
N GLN A 431 2.61 9.76 -29.23
CA GLN A 431 2.03 8.75 -30.12
C GLN A 431 1.08 7.79 -29.39
N MET A 432 1.39 7.43 -28.15
CA MET A 432 0.51 6.60 -27.31
C MET A 432 -0.80 7.32 -26.98
N LEU A 433 -0.76 8.61 -26.66
CA LEU A 433 -1.94 9.40 -26.27
C LEU A 433 -2.90 9.71 -27.44
N LYS A 434 -2.44 9.55 -28.68
CA LYS A 434 -3.29 9.59 -29.89
C LYS A 434 -4.10 8.31 -30.08
N LYS A 435 -3.70 7.20 -29.44
CA LYS A 435 -4.39 5.91 -29.50
C LYS A 435 -5.27 5.72 -28.27
N ASN A 436 -6.26 4.83 -28.38
CA ASN A 436 -7.10 4.45 -27.25
C ASN A 436 -6.52 3.25 -26.51
N HIS A 437 -5.90 3.51 -25.36
CA HIS A 437 -5.35 2.51 -24.46
C HIS A 437 -6.13 2.51 -23.15
N ALA A 438 -6.28 1.36 -22.50
CA ALA A 438 -6.91 1.29 -21.19
C ALA A 438 -6.12 2.08 -20.14
N CYS A 439 -4.82 1.80 -20.02
CA CYS A 439 -3.90 2.51 -19.16
C CYS A 439 -2.61 2.84 -19.91
N VAL A 440 -1.99 3.96 -19.58
CA VAL A 440 -0.67 4.39 -20.08
C VAL A 440 0.18 4.80 -18.87
N PHE A 441 1.42 4.32 -18.81
CA PHE A 441 2.36 4.60 -17.73
C PHE A 441 3.45 5.55 -18.22
N SER A 442 3.70 6.63 -17.47
CA SER A 442 4.66 7.66 -17.88
C SER A 442 5.23 8.47 -16.72
N LEU A 443 6.33 9.16 -17.00
CA LEU A 443 7.04 10.02 -16.07
C LEU A 443 6.80 11.48 -16.45
N ILE A 444 6.67 12.36 -15.46
CA ILE A 444 6.36 13.78 -15.71
C ILE A 444 7.42 14.47 -16.59
N HIS A 445 8.69 14.08 -16.48
CA HIS A 445 9.78 14.63 -17.29
C HIS A 445 9.69 14.29 -18.78
N LYS A 446 8.79 13.39 -19.19
CA LYS A 446 8.53 13.11 -20.61
C LYS A 446 7.69 14.21 -21.28
N PHE A 447 7.07 15.10 -20.51
CA PHE A 447 6.48 16.36 -21.00
C PHE A 447 7.53 17.50 -21.10
N ASN A 448 8.76 17.15 -21.50
CA ASN A 448 9.87 18.11 -21.60
C ASN A 448 9.81 19.02 -22.83
N LYS A 449 8.96 18.72 -23.81
CA LYS A 449 8.76 19.54 -25.01
C LYS A 449 7.78 20.66 -24.76
N ASP A 450 8.02 21.81 -25.37
CA ASP A 450 7.04 22.88 -25.38
C ASP A 450 5.90 22.50 -26.31
N VAL A 451 4.68 22.63 -25.79
CA VAL A 451 3.46 22.19 -26.47
C VAL A 451 2.77 23.42 -27.04
N ASN A 452 2.54 23.42 -28.35
CA ASN A 452 1.69 24.42 -28.98
C ASN A 452 0.23 24.16 -28.57
N PRO A 453 -0.47 25.10 -27.92
CA PRO A 453 -1.87 24.93 -27.53
C PRO A 453 -2.82 24.62 -28.70
N GLU A 454 -2.47 25.01 -29.93
CA GLU A 454 -3.23 24.71 -31.15
C GLU A 454 -2.97 23.29 -31.69
N ARG A 455 -1.95 22.59 -31.17
CA ARG A 455 -1.59 21.23 -31.55
C ARG A 455 -1.29 20.40 -30.29
N PRO A 456 -2.30 20.17 -29.43
CA PRO A 456 -2.14 19.34 -28.25
C PRO A 456 -1.80 17.89 -28.65
N TYR A 457 -1.30 17.10 -27.69
CA TYR A 457 -1.02 15.68 -27.94
C TYR A 457 -2.31 14.90 -28.19
N SER A 458 -3.38 15.27 -27.48
CA SER A 458 -4.70 14.68 -27.63
C SER A 458 -5.80 15.68 -27.24
N GLU A 459 -6.84 15.78 -28.06
CA GLU A 459 -8.04 16.59 -27.76
C GLU A 459 -9.14 15.78 -27.05
N ARG A 460 -8.89 14.48 -26.83
CA ARG A 460 -9.82 13.56 -26.18
C ARG A 460 -10.21 14.03 -24.78
N ASP A 461 -11.49 13.94 -24.48
CA ASP A 461 -12.06 14.30 -23.18
C ASP A 461 -12.20 13.09 -22.23
N ASP A 462 -12.03 11.87 -22.73
CA ASP A 462 -12.08 10.61 -21.98
C ASP A 462 -10.73 10.18 -21.37
N ILE A 463 -9.75 11.09 -21.30
CA ILE A 463 -8.47 10.83 -20.63
C ILE A 463 -8.54 11.29 -19.17
N ILE A 464 -8.19 10.38 -18.25
CA ILE A 464 -8.06 10.66 -16.82
C ILE A 464 -6.59 10.54 -16.43
N VAL A 465 -5.98 11.64 -16.01
CA VAL A 465 -4.61 11.70 -15.51
C VAL A 465 -4.62 11.45 -14.02
N ILE A 466 -3.98 10.35 -13.61
CA ILE A 466 -3.75 9.97 -12.21
C ILE A 466 -2.31 10.37 -11.88
N SER A 467 -2.13 11.45 -11.13
CA SER A 467 -0.80 11.87 -10.66
C SER A 467 -0.52 11.27 -9.29
N ASP A 468 0.51 10.42 -9.17
CA ASP A 468 1.08 10.10 -7.86
C ASP A 468 1.99 11.23 -7.40
N GLU A 469 2.07 11.42 -6.09
CA GLU A 469 2.85 12.48 -5.44
C GLU A 469 2.53 13.88 -6.02
N ALA A 470 1.25 14.12 -6.25
CA ALA A 470 0.69 15.24 -7.02
C ALA A 470 1.09 16.65 -6.56
N HIS A 471 1.66 16.81 -5.37
CA HIS A 471 2.13 18.10 -4.86
C HIS A 471 3.56 18.46 -5.31
N ARG A 472 4.39 17.47 -5.68
CA ARG A 472 5.81 17.70 -6.00
C ARG A 472 6.06 17.93 -7.49
N THR A 473 5.27 17.31 -8.34
CA THR A 473 5.49 17.28 -9.80
C THR A 473 4.70 18.31 -10.58
N GLN A 474 3.88 19.12 -9.91
CA GLN A 474 2.82 19.88 -10.56
C GLN A 474 3.02 21.40 -10.51
N ALA A 475 4.11 21.85 -9.89
CA ALA A 475 4.64 23.19 -10.05
C ALA A 475 5.73 23.19 -11.14
N GLY A 476 5.68 24.16 -12.05
CA GLY A 476 6.72 24.35 -13.05
C GLY A 476 6.35 23.96 -14.49
N ARG A 477 7.37 23.97 -15.36
CA ARG A 477 7.21 23.91 -16.83
C ARG A 477 6.55 22.62 -17.31
N LEU A 478 6.93 21.47 -16.75
CA LEU A 478 6.48 20.15 -17.21
C LEU A 478 4.98 19.94 -16.97
N ALA A 479 4.49 20.33 -15.79
CA ALA A 479 3.08 20.26 -15.43
C ALA A 479 2.21 21.17 -16.31
N ARG A 480 2.72 22.37 -16.63
CA ARG A 480 2.09 23.27 -17.60
C ARG A 480 2.01 22.62 -18.98
N ASN A 481 3.12 22.06 -19.46
CA ASN A 481 3.18 21.40 -20.77
C ASN A 481 2.22 20.21 -20.85
N MET A 482 2.10 19.40 -19.79
CA MET A 482 1.13 18.31 -19.70
C MET A 482 -0.32 18.80 -19.88
N ARG A 483 -0.69 19.94 -19.27
CA ARG A 483 -2.05 20.48 -19.43
C ARG A 483 -2.31 21.06 -20.80
N LEU A 484 -1.31 21.71 -21.39
CA LEU A 484 -1.40 22.17 -22.77
C LEU A 484 -1.50 20.98 -23.75
N ALA A 485 -0.83 19.86 -23.44
CA ALA A 485 -0.90 18.63 -24.23
C ALA A 485 -2.25 17.90 -24.12
N LEU A 486 -2.93 18.04 -22.98
CA LEU A 486 -4.17 17.32 -22.64
C LEU A 486 -5.24 18.29 -22.11
N PRO A 487 -5.74 19.22 -22.94
CA PRO A 487 -6.58 20.32 -22.47
C PRO A 487 -7.94 19.85 -21.92
N ASN A 488 -8.53 18.81 -22.51
CA ASN A 488 -9.84 18.26 -22.13
C ASN A 488 -9.78 17.13 -21.08
N ALA A 489 -8.59 16.75 -20.63
CA ALA A 489 -8.42 15.65 -19.68
C ALA A 489 -8.88 16.00 -18.26
N ALA A 490 -9.30 14.98 -17.52
CA ALA A 490 -9.59 15.05 -16.10
C ALA A 490 -8.32 14.78 -15.27
N PHE A 491 -8.15 15.46 -14.14
CA PHE A 491 -6.97 15.29 -13.28
C PHE A 491 -7.39 14.90 -11.87
N ILE A 492 -6.82 13.81 -11.37
CA ILE A 492 -6.90 13.39 -9.96
C ILE A 492 -5.49 13.28 -9.38
N GLY A 493 -5.30 13.82 -8.18
CA GLY A 493 -4.01 13.80 -7.48
C GLY A 493 -4.02 12.82 -6.32
N PHE A 494 -3.09 11.87 -6.31
CA PHE A 494 -2.82 11.02 -5.15
C PHE A 494 -1.59 11.53 -4.42
N THR A 495 -1.64 11.60 -3.09
CA THR A 495 -0.49 12.03 -2.30
C THR A 495 -0.44 11.35 -0.94
N GLY A 496 0.77 11.04 -0.48
CA GLY A 496 1.01 10.62 0.91
C GLY A 496 1.34 11.77 1.85
N THR A 497 1.85 12.89 1.31
CA THR A 497 2.41 14.01 2.07
C THR A 497 2.07 15.33 1.35
N PRO A 498 0.87 15.89 1.55
CA PRO A 498 0.47 17.14 0.92
C PRO A 498 1.36 18.31 1.37
N LEU A 499 1.76 19.17 0.44
CA LEU A 499 2.52 20.37 0.78
C LEU A 499 1.58 21.51 1.16
N PHE A 500 1.35 21.71 2.46
CA PHE A 500 0.39 22.70 2.97
C PHE A 500 0.67 24.15 2.52
N LYS A 501 1.95 24.54 2.38
CA LYS A 501 2.33 25.88 1.87
C LYS A 501 1.88 26.14 0.42
N GLN A 502 1.61 25.08 -0.34
CA GLN A 502 1.16 25.13 -1.73
C GLN A 502 -0.22 24.49 -1.91
N ASP A 503 -0.99 24.36 -0.82
CA ASP A 503 -2.28 23.65 -0.86
C ASP A 503 -3.29 24.37 -1.75
N GLU A 504 -3.29 25.71 -1.74
CA GLU A 504 -4.10 26.50 -2.68
C GLU A 504 -3.76 26.19 -4.15
N LEU A 505 -2.47 26.03 -4.48
CA LEU A 505 -2.07 25.68 -5.84
C LEU A 505 -2.59 24.28 -6.19
N THR A 506 -2.49 23.33 -5.28
CA THR A 506 -2.97 21.95 -5.50
C THR A 506 -4.48 21.90 -5.70
N ARG A 507 -5.25 22.60 -4.84
CA ARG A 507 -6.71 22.69 -4.97
C ARG A 507 -7.13 23.39 -6.26
N ARG A 508 -6.39 24.41 -6.71
CA ARG A 508 -6.61 25.04 -8.03
C ARG A 508 -6.34 24.08 -9.20
N ILE A 509 -5.53 23.05 -9.01
CA ILE A 509 -5.14 22.10 -10.06
C ILE A 509 -6.09 20.92 -10.11
N PHE A 510 -6.25 20.24 -8.97
CA PHE A 510 -6.96 18.97 -8.89
C PHE A 510 -8.38 19.14 -8.38
N GLY A 511 -8.70 20.22 -7.66
CA GLY A 511 -9.95 20.39 -6.92
C GLY A 511 -9.76 20.12 -5.42
N ASP A 512 -10.86 20.14 -4.67
CA ASP A 512 -10.84 19.87 -3.24
C ASP A 512 -10.47 18.42 -2.90
N TYR A 513 -10.23 18.15 -1.62
CA TYR A 513 -9.94 16.81 -1.15
C TYR A 513 -11.17 15.91 -1.26
N VAL A 514 -11.09 14.84 -2.06
CA VAL A 514 -12.15 13.83 -2.17
C VAL A 514 -12.11 12.83 -1.02
N SER A 515 -10.91 12.57 -0.49
CA SER A 515 -10.70 11.66 0.65
C SER A 515 -9.44 12.05 1.40
N ARG A 516 -9.51 11.95 2.73
CA ARG A 516 -8.42 12.25 3.66
C ARG A 516 -8.25 11.09 4.63
N TYR A 517 -7.10 10.45 4.55
CA TYR A 517 -6.65 9.37 5.42
C TYR A 517 -5.23 9.67 5.86
N ASP A 518 -5.13 10.47 6.91
CA ASP A 518 -3.86 11.00 7.41
C ASP A 518 -3.07 9.96 8.24
N PHE A 519 -1.94 10.41 8.79
CA PHE A 519 -1.06 9.55 9.57
C PHE A 519 -1.73 9.04 10.86
N LYS A 520 -2.44 9.91 11.58
CA LYS A 520 -3.08 9.59 12.87
C LYS A 520 -4.18 8.56 12.67
N ARG A 521 -5.08 8.81 11.72
CA ARG A 521 -6.16 7.88 11.37
C ARG A 521 -5.62 6.52 10.94
N SER A 522 -4.51 6.49 10.19
CA SER A 522 -3.88 5.23 9.78
C SER A 522 -3.30 4.41 10.93
N GLU A 523 -2.76 5.08 11.94
CA GLU A 523 -2.27 4.45 13.17
C GLU A 523 -3.43 3.92 14.02
N GLU A 524 -4.45 4.76 14.26
CA GLU A 524 -5.66 4.37 15.00
C GLU A 524 -6.36 3.16 14.37
N ASP A 525 -6.36 3.10 13.03
CA ASP A 525 -6.95 2.02 12.24
C ASP A 525 -6.06 0.78 12.11
N GLY A 526 -4.86 0.79 12.69
CA GLY A 526 -3.90 -0.33 12.61
C GLY A 526 -3.42 -0.61 11.19
N ALA A 527 -3.66 0.30 10.24
CA ALA A 527 -3.18 0.21 8.87
C ALA A 527 -1.66 0.43 8.77
N THR A 528 -1.10 1.12 9.76
CA THR A 528 0.33 1.35 9.99
C THR A 528 0.65 1.18 11.47
N VAL A 529 1.88 0.79 11.81
CA VAL A 529 2.33 0.71 13.21
C VAL A 529 2.85 2.06 13.70
N LYS A 530 2.81 2.27 15.03
CA LYS A 530 3.35 3.47 15.67
C LYS A 530 4.83 3.68 15.34
N LEU A 531 5.26 4.95 15.31
CA LEU A 531 6.68 5.29 15.23
C LEU A 531 7.21 5.68 16.62
N VAL A 532 8.26 4.99 17.05
CA VAL A 532 9.03 5.33 18.25
C VAL A 532 10.28 6.07 17.81
N TYR A 533 10.63 7.14 18.52
CA TYR A 533 11.80 7.94 18.19
C TYR A 533 12.83 7.90 19.32
N GLU A 534 14.10 7.78 18.94
CA GLU A 534 15.23 7.81 19.86
C GLU A 534 16.29 8.81 19.38
N ASN A 535 16.57 9.83 20.21
CA ASN A 535 17.63 10.78 19.98
C ASN A 535 18.96 10.26 20.54
N ARG A 536 19.72 9.54 19.70
CA ARG A 536 21.05 9.05 20.08
C ARG A 536 22.15 10.06 19.76
N GLY A 537 21.92 10.95 18.80
CA GLY A 537 22.86 12.01 18.45
C GLY A 537 23.21 12.93 19.63
N GLU A 538 22.22 13.28 20.44
CA GLU A 538 22.43 14.08 21.66
C GLU A 538 23.16 13.28 22.75
N LYS A 539 22.78 12.01 22.96
CA LYS A 539 23.44 11.11 23.93
C LYS A 539 24.93 10.92 23.62
N LEU A 540 25.31 10.93 22.34
CA LEU A 540 26.69 10.80 21.87
C LEU A 540 27.44 12.15 21.74
N GLY A 541 26.75 13.28 21.95
CA GLY A 541 27.30 14.63 21.77
C GLY A 541 27.61 15.00 20.31
N VAL A 542 27.07 14.25 19.34
CA VAL A 542 27.31 14.42 17.89
C VAL A 542 26.23 15.23 17.18
N ALA A 543 25.07 15.46 17.83
CA ALA A 543 24.00 16.28 17.29
C ALA A 543 24.39 17.77 17.24
N ARG A 544 23.99 18.44 16.16
CA ARG A 544 24.18 19.89 15.92
C ARG A 544 22.90 20.47 15.32
N SER A 545 21.90 20.68 16.18
CA SER A 545 20.55 21.12 15.77
C SER A 545 20.53 22.46 15.04
N ASP A 546 21.46 23.35 15.37
CA ASP A 546 21.64 24.68 14.76
C ASP A 546 22.11 24.63 13.29
N LEU A 547 22.95 23.65 12.96
CA LEU A 547 23.45 23.42 11.59
C LEU A 547 22.43 22.67 10.73
N ASN A 548 21.69 21.72 11.33
CA ASN A 548 20.71 20.89 10.62
C ASN A 548 19.66 21.71 9.88
N ASP A 549 19.18 22.79 10.50
CA ASP A 549 18.10 23.60 9.94
C ASP A 549 18.53 24.27 8.63
N GLN A 550 19.75 24.80 8.59
CA GLN A 550 20.33 25.46 7.43
C GLN A 550 20.67 24.46 6.32
N ILE A 551 21.18 23.29 6.69
CA ILE A 551 21.53 22.24 5.74
C ILE A 551 20.28 21.69 5.07
N ALA A 552 19.24 21.37 5.86
CA ALA A 552 17.99 20.88 5.32
C ALA A 552 17.32 21.90 4.37
N GLU A 553 17.38 23.20 4.69
CA GLU A 553 16.88 24.27 3.81
C GLU A 553 17.67 24.38 2.51
N LYS A 554 19.02 24.30 2.57
CA LYS A 554 19.86 24.32 1.36
C LYS A 554 19.63 23.09 0.48
N ILE A 555 19.45 21.91 1.08
CA ILE A 555 19.13 20.67 0.36
C ILE A 555 17.76 20.77 -0.32
N GLU A 556 16.74 21.29 0.40
CA GLU A 556 15.38 21.44 -0.15
C GLU A 556 15.31 22.52 -1.24
N ALA A 557 15.89 23.70 -1.01
CA ALA A 557 15.82 24.83 -1.93
C ALA A 557 16.51 24.59 -3.28
N ALA A 558 17.51 23.72 -3.29
CA ALA A 558 18.25 23.43 -4.49
C ALA A 558 17.66 22.25 -5.29
N GLU A 559 16.52 21.66 -4.85
CA GLU A 559 15.88 20.48 -5.47
C GLU A 559 16.89 19.40 -5.87
N LEU A 560 17.94 19.24 -5.06
CA LEU A 560 19.14 18.53 -5.50
C LEU A 560 18.93 17.04 -5.49
N ASP A 561 19.52 16.41 -6.49
CA ASP A 561 19.95 15.03 -6.37
C ASP A 561 21.02 14.97 -5.26
N PRO A 562 20.74 14.32 -4.10
CA PRO A 562 21.69 14.25 -2.99
C PRO A 562 22.97 13.46 -3.33
N ASP A 563 23.00 12.88 -4.52
CA ASP A 563 24.07 12.06 -5.04
C ASP A 563 25.31 12.86 -5.49
N GLN A 564 25.26 14.20 -5.42
CA GLN A 564 26.38 15.08 -5.77
C GLN A 564 27.10 15.63 -4.54
N ALA A 565 28.00 14.83 -3.96
CA ALA A 565 28.82 15.23 -2.80
C ALA A 565 29.58 16.55 -3.03
N ALA A 566 30.13 16.77 -4.23
CA ALA A 566 30.82 18.01 -4.59
C ALA A 566 29.90 19.24 -4.60
N LEU A 567 28.61 19.04 -4.88
CA LEU A 567 27.61 20.11 -4.84
C LEU A 567 27.18 20.40 -3.42
N LEU A 568 27.01 19.37 -2.58
CA LEU A 568 26.77 19.55 -1.15
C LEU A 568 27.94 20.26 -0.48
N ASP A 569 29.17 19.83 -0.70
CA ASP A 569 30.38 20.48 -0.18
C ASP A 569 30.43 21.96 -0.57
N LYS A 570 30.19 22.27 -1.85
CA LYS A 570 30.14 23.67 -2.34
C LYS A 570 29.03 24.51 -1.68
N LEU A 571 27.88 23.92 -1.35
CA LEU A 571 26.73 24.63 -0.79
C LEU A 571 26.77 24.76 0.73
N LEU A 572 27.31 23.74 1.40
CA LEU A 572 27.33 23.62 2.85
C LEU A 572 28.66 24.13 3.44
N GLY A 573 29.77 24.07 2.70
CA GLY A 573 31.08 24.55 3.14
C GLY A 573 31.51 23.92 4.47
N LYS A 574 31.82 24.75 5.47
CA LYS A 574 32.27 24.29 6.80
C LYS A 574 31.28 23.34 7.48
N ASP A 575 29.99 23.47 7.19
CA ASP A 575 28.96 22.64 7.81
C ASP A 575 29.06 21.16 7.35
N TYR A 576 29.53 20.95 6.11
CA TYR A 576 29.77 19.61 5.56
C TYR A 576 30.94 18.91 6.27
N GLU A 577 32.04 19.63 6.51
CA GLU A 577 33.21 19.11 7.23
C GLU A 577 32.85 18.67 8.66
N VAL A 578 31.98 19.40 9.34
CA VAL A 578 31.54 19.09 10.71
C VAL A 578 30.72 17.79 10.77
N ILE A 579 29.80 17.59 9.82
CA ILE A 579 28.93 16.40 9.81
C ILE A 579 29.66 15.16 9.34
N THR A 580 30.62 15.32 8.42
CA THR A 580 31.40 14.22 7.85
C THR A 580 32.74 13.99 8.55
N ALA A 581 32.96 14.60 9.72
CA ALA A 581 34.18 14.43 10.51
C ALA A 581 34.41 12.97 10.95
N ASP A 582 35.65 12.48 10.85
CA ASP A 582 36.00 11.08 11.19
C ASP A 582 35.60 10.70 12.62
N GLU A 583 35.94 11.53 13.60
CA GLU A 583 35.62 11.28 15.02
C GLU A 583 34.10 11.13 15.25
N ARG A 584 33.29 11.90 14.51
CA ARG A 584 31.83 11.82 14.57
C ARG A 584 31.33 10.50 13.98
N LEU A 585 31.80 10.16 12.77
CA LEU A 585 31.39 8.93 12.08
C LEU A 585 31.82 7.67 12.85
N GLU A 586 32.99 7.68 13.49
CA GLU A 586 33.47 6.57 14.32
C GLU A 586 32.57 6.31 15.54
N ARG A 587 32.14 7.38 16.24
CA ARG A 587 31.20 7.27 17.36
C ARG A 587 29.85 6.73 16.91
N ILE A 588 29.34 7.23 15.79
CA ILE A 588 28.07 6.77 15.21
C ILE A 588 28.17 5.30 14.78
N ALA A 589 29.26 4.89 14.14
CA ALA A 589 29.46 3.50 13.72
C ALA A 589 29.56 2.54 14.91
N ALA A 590 30.25 2.94 15.99
CA ALA A 590 30.32 2.14 17.22
C ALA A 590 28.94 1.97 17.86
N ASP A 591 28.20 3.08 17.98
CA ASP A 591 26.85 3.08 18.53
C ASP A 591 25.86 2.25 17.69
N PHE A 592 25.91 2.40 16.37
CA PHE A 592 25.07 1.64 15.45
C PHE A 592 25.26 0.13 15.62
N VAL A 593 26.51 -0.34 15.69
CA VAL A 593 26.79 -1.78 15.85
C VAL A 593 26.26 -2.30 17.17
N GLU A 594 26.46 -1.57 18.28
CA GLU A 594 25.96 -1.97 19.59
C GLU A 594 24.43 -2.00 19.62
N HIS A 595 23.80 -0.92 19.16
CA HIS A 595 22.36 -0.79 19.18
C HIS A 595 21.67 -1.79 18.24
N CYS A 596 22.20 -1.99 17.03
CA CYS A 596 21.63 -2.94 16.08
C CYS A 596 21.79 -4.39 16.57
N ALA A 597 22.94 -4.75 17.16
CA ALA A 597 23.16 -6.10 17.70
C ALA A 597 22.21 -6.45 18.85
N THR A 598 21.85 -5.49 19.71
CA THR A 598 20.86 -5.73 20.78
C THR A 598 19.44 -5.96 20.26
N ARG A 599 19.16 -5.56 19.02
CA ARG A 599 17.85 -5.68 18.35
C ARG A 599 17.84 -6.72 17.23
N TRP A 600 18.64 -7.78 17.36
CA TRP A 600 18.85 -8.79 16.31
C TRP A 600 17.57 -9.51 15.84
N GLU A 601 16.55 -9.64 16.69
CA GLU A 601 15.24 -10.23 16.32
C GLU A 601 14.26 -9.24 15.68
N SER A 602 14.60 -7.96 15.61
CA SER A 602 13.61 -6.92 15.28
C SER A 602 13.27 -6.82 13.80
N GLY A 603 14.08 -7.37 12.89
CA GLY A 603 13.87 -7.32 11.44
C GLY A 603 15.01 -6.66 10.66
N LYS A 604 14.71 -6.10 9.48
CA LYS A 604 15.68 -5.41 8.61
C LYS A 604 15.91 -3.99 9.08
N VAL A 605 17.08 -3.43 8.78
CA VAL A 605 17.42 -2.04 9.13
C VAL A 605 18.01 -1.27 7.95
N MET A 606 17.73 0.04 7.92
CA MET A 606 18.30 0.96 6.95
C MET A 606 19.08 2.07 7.67
N PHE A 607 20.26 2.38 7.16
CA PHE A 607 21.12 3.47 7.63
C PHE A 607 21.20 4.55 6.56
N VAL A 608 20.74 5.76 6.85
CA VAL A 608 20.61 6.85 5.89
C VAL A 608 21.73 7.88 6.09
N CYS A 609 22.65 7.98 5.14
CA CYS A 609 23.75 8.95 5.15
C CYS A 609 23.43 10.21 4.35
N ILE A 610 24.21 11.27 4.61
CA ILE A 610 24.07 12.55 3.91
C ILE A 610 24.45 12.47 2.42
N ASP A 611 25.46 11.68 2.06
CA ASP A 611 25.96 11.50 0.70
C ASP A 611 26.53 10.08 0.45
N LYS A 612 26.94 9.80 -0.79
CA LYS A 612 27.49 8.50 -1.23
C LYS A 612 28.85 8.14 -0.61
N ILE A 613 29.73 9.12 -0.44
CA ILE A 613 31.06 8.92 0.17
C ILE A 613 30.90 8.58 1.64
N THR A 614 30.00 9.27 2.34
CA THR A 614 29.66 8.98 3.74
C THR A 614 29.06 7.58 3.87
N CYS A 615 28.28 7.08 2.89
CA CYS A 615 27.84 5.67 2.87
C CYS A 615 29.02 4.69 2.84
N ALA A 616 30.01 4.93 1.97
CA ALA A 616 31.21 4.09 1.85
C ALA A 616 32.06 4.12 3.13
N ARG A 617 32.30 5.31 3.70
CA ARG A 617 33.05 5.46 4.95
C ARG A 617 32.35 4.76 6.12
N MET A 618 31.03 4.92 6.24
CA MET A 618 30.26 4.21 7.25
C MET A 618 30.34 2.69 7.07
N HIS A 619 30.30 2.19 5.83
CA HIS A 619 30.49 0.76 5.56
C HIS A 619 31.86 0.25 6.03
N GLN A 620 32.95 0.97 5.70
CA GLN A 620 34.32 0.65 6.17
C GLN A 620 34.44 0.66 7.70
N LEU A 621 33.71 1.54 8.39
CA LEU A 621 33.73 1.63 9.85
C LEU A 621 32.88 0.56 10.54
N ILE A 622 31.72 0.23 9.96
CA ILE A 622 30.73 -0.70 10.52
C ILE A 622 31.18 -2.16 10.37
N VAL A 623 31.65 -2.57 9.18
CA VAL A 623 31.92 -4.01 8.91
C VAL A 623 32.95 -4.62 9.86
N PRO A 624 34.10 -3.98 10.16
CA PRO A 624 35.06 -4.53 11.12
C PRO A 624 34.50 -4.60 12.55
N ARG A 625 33.79 -3.53 12.99
CA ARG A 625 33.16 -3.45 14.31
C ARG A 625 32.07 -4.52 14.48
N TRP A 626 31.30 -4.78 13.44
CA TRP A 626 30.28 -5.82 13.41
C TRP A 626 30.89 -7.21 13.65
N ARG A 627 31.98 -7.54 12.94
CA ARG A 627 32.71 -8.79 13.12
C ARG A 627 33.32 -8.91 14.52
N GLN A 628 33.87 -7.83 15.05
CA GLN A 628 34.38 -7.79 16.42
C GLN A 628 33.26 -8.07 17.42
N LYS A 629 32.12 -7.39 17.30
CA LYS A 629 30.96 -7.60 18.19
C LYS A 629 30.42 -9.03 18.11
N ALA A 630 30.33 -9.62 16.91
CA ALA A 630 29.93 -11.02 16.75
C ALA A 630 30.89 -11.98 17.49
N ALA A 631 32.21 -11.73 17.44
CA ALA A 631 33.19 -12.51 18.19
C ALA A 631 33.07 -12.33 19.70
N GLU A 632 32.75 -11.11 20.17
CA GLU A 632 32.49 -10.82 21.59
C GLU A 632 31.25 -11.56 22.11
N VAL A 633 30.14 -11.55 21.35
CA VAL A 633 28.90 -12.27 21.68
C VAL A 633 29.16 -13.77 21.72
N ARG A 634 29.88 -14.32 20.74
CA ARG A 634 30.26 -15.74 20.73
C ARG A 634 31.14 -16.12 21.93
N SER A 635 32.05 -15.24 22.33
CA SER A 635 32.87 -15.44 23.53
C SER A 635 32.05 -15.34 24.82
N ALA A 636 30.98 -14.53 24.83
CA ALA A 636 30.04 -14.47 25.94
C ALA A 636 29.17 -15.75 26.03
N GLU A 637 28.73 -16.30 24.91
CA GLU A 637 28.02 -17.59 24.83
C GLU A 637 28.85 -18.71 25.46
N GLN A 638 30.10 -18.87 25.03
CA GLN A 638 30.99 -19.94 25.51
C GLN A 638 31.22 -19.85 27.02
N ARG A 639 31.41 -18.63 27.55
CA ARG A 639 31.53 -18.39 29.00
C ARG A 639 30.26 -18.80 29.74
N ARG A 640 29.09 -18.39 29.25
CA ARG A 640 27.79 -18.71 29.88
C ARG A 640 27.48 -20.20 29.87
N ARG A 641 27.85 -20.90 28.79
CA ARG A 641 27.71 -22.36 28.70
C ARG A 641 28.63 -23.07 29.70
N ALA A 642 29.89 -22.63 29.81
CA ALA A 642 30.84 -23.16 30.79
C ALA A 642 30.40 -22.89 32.24
N GLU A 643 29.78 -21.75 32.54
CA GLU A 643 29.15 -21.46 33.84
C GLU A 643 28.00 -22.44 34.12
N ALA A 644 27.15 -22.72 33.13
CA ALA A 644 26.01 -23.63 33.29
C ALA A 644 26.44 -25.07 33.63
N ASP A 645 27.58 -25.52 33.10
CA ASP A 645 28.15 -26.85 33.40
C ASP A 645 28.64 -26.96 34.86
N GLN A 646 28.89 -25.83 35.54
CA GLN A 646 29.31 -25.79 36.95
C GLN A 646 28.13 -25.68 37.93
N ILE A 647 26.92 -25.41 37.45
CA ILE A 647 25.73 -25.24 38.29
C ILE A 647 25.08 -26.59 38.56
N THR A 648 24.96 -26.93 39.84
CA THR A 648 24.38 -28.20 40.30
C THR A 648 22.85 -28.14 40.42
N ASP A 649 22.29 -26.95 40.62
CA ASP A 649 20.85 -26.73 40.68
C ASP A 649 20.22 -26.85 39.28
N PRO A 650 19.28 -27.79 39.05
CA PRO A 650 18.74 -28.05 37.72
C PRO A 650 18.05 -26.84 37.08
N LEU A 651 17.32 -26.05 37.87
CA LEU A 651 16.56 -24.90 37.37
C LEU A 651 17.49 -23.76 36.95
N GLN A 652 18.47 -23.42 37.79
CA GLN A 652 19.48 -22.40 37.46
C GLN A 652 20.35 -22.82 36.28
N ARG A 653 20.66 -24.12 36.15
CA ARG A 653 21.40 -24.66 35.00
C ARG A 653 20.60 -24.49 33.71
N GLU A 654 19.32 -24.84 33.71
CA GLU A 654 18.43 -24.67 32.57
C GLU A 654 18.31 -23.21 32.14
N GLN A 655 18.11 -22.28 33.08
CA GLN A 655 18.07 -20.85 32.80
C GLN A 655 19.37 -20.33 32.15
N ARG A 656 20.53 -20.81 32.60
CA ARG A 656 21.82 -20.42 32.05
C ARG A 656 22.09 -21.00 30.67
N LEU A 657 21.67 -22.24 30.44
CA LEU A 657 21.72 -22.85 29.11
C LEU A 657 20.83 -22.11 28.12
N ALA A 658 19.59 -21.76 28.51
CA ALA A 658 18.70 -20.97 27.68
C ALA A 658 19.30 -19.60 27.31
N ALA A 659 19.96 -18.93 28.27
CA ALA A 659 20.67 -17.68 28.00
C ALA A 659 21.89 -17.87 27.07
N ALA A 660 22.60 -18.99 27.17
CA ALA A 660 23.68 -19.32 26.24
C ALA A 660 23.13 -19.59 24.83
N ASP A 661 22.02 -20.32 24.72
CA ASP A 661 21.37 -20.60 23.44
C ASP A 661 20.88 -19.31 22.75
N GLN A 662 20.37 -18.33 23.50
CA GLN A 662 20.05 -17.00 22.95
C GLN A 662 21.28 -16.27 22.41
N LEU A 663 22.39 -16.26 23.16
CA LEU A 663 23.65 -15.64 22.69
C LEU A 663 24.22 -16.34 21.46
N LYS A 664 24.04 -17.67 21.37
CA LYS A 664 24.42 -18.44 20.18
C LYS A 664 23.61 -17.99 18.97
N ALA A 665 22.29 -17.95 19.10
CA ALA A 665 21.40 -17.51 18.02
C ALA A 665 21.72 -16.06 17.57
N GLN A 666 22.01 -15.17 18.52
CA GLN A 666 22.46 -13.80 18.24
C GLN A 666 23.78 -13.79 17.46
N ALA A 667 24.79 -14.58 17.89
CA ALA A 667 26.07 -14.64 17.20
C ALA A 667 25.91 -15.17 15.76
N ASP A 668 25.21 -16.29 15.59
CA ASP A 668 24.95 -16.90 14.27
C ASP A 668 24.22 -15.92 13.35
N TRP A 669 23.21 -15.21 13.87
CA TRP A 669 22.52 -14.14 13.14
C TRP A 669 23.47 -13.01 12.72
N MET A 670 24.37 -12.58 13.61
CA MET A 670 25.35 -11.55 13.28
C MET A 670 26.34 -12.01 12.21
N ASP A 671 26.80 -13.26 12.24
CA ASP A 671 27.72 -13.81 11.25
C ASP A 671 27.09 -13.91 9.85
N GLU A 672 25.84 -14.33 9.79
CA GLU A 672 25.08 -14.42 8.54
C GLU A 672 24.72 -13.06 7.96
N THR A 673 24.69 -12.01 8.79
CA THR A 673 24.20 -10.70 8.37
C THR A 673 25.08 -10.07 7.30
N LEU A 674 24.50 -9.84 6.12
CA LEU A 674 25.11 -9.06 5.05
C LEU A 674 24.78 -7.59 5.21
N ILE A 675 25.82 -6.76 5.17
CA ILE A 675 25.77 -5.29 5.24
C ILE A 675 26.24 -4.74 3.89
N GLN A 676 25.37 -4.04 3.18
CA GLN A 676 25.67 -3.54 1.83
C GLN A 676 25.28 -2.07 1.66
N ILE A 677 26.06 -1.36 0.85
CA ILE A 677 25.72 -0.02 0.38
C ILE A 677 24.78 -0.12 -0.83
N ILE A 678 23.74 0.71 -0.84
CA ILE A 678 22.77 0.81 -1.93
C ILE A 678 22.63 2.29 -2.29
N ILE A 679 23.40 2.70 -3.28
CA ILE A 679 23.55 4.09 -3.73
C ILE A 679 23.51 4.13 -5.26
N SER A 680 23.11 5.25 -5.87
CA SER A 680 23.02 5.34 -7.33
C SER A 680 24.42 5.43 -7.97
N GLU A 681 24.54 5.04 -9.25
CA GLU A 681 25.78 5.13 -10.03
C GLU A 681 26.00 6.56 -10.57
N ALA A 682 27.23 7.07 -10.49
CA ALA A 682 27.61 8.37 -11.05
C ALA A 682 28.78 8.26 -12.04
N GLN A 683 28.90 9.24 -12.95
CA GLN A 683 30.03 9.33 -13.87
C GLN A 683 31.34 9.54 -13.09
N ASN A 684 32.39 8.79 -13.44
CA ASN A 684 33.74 8.85 -12.84
C ASN A 684 33.80 8.52 -11.32
N GLU A 685 32.77 7.88 -10.77
CA GLU A 685 32.68 7.62 -9.32
C GLU A 685 33.84 6.77 -8.78
N VAL A 686 34.42 5.86 -9.58
CA VAL A 686 35.52 4.98 -9.14
C VAL A 686 36.71 5.81 -8.65
N ALA A 687 37.06 6.87 -9.37
CA ALA A 687 38.15 7.76 -8.97
C ALA A 687 37.81 8.58 -7.72
N ASP A 688 36.53 8.90 -7.51
CA ASP A 688 36.09 9.64 -6.33
C ASP A 688 36.08 8.77 -5.06
N PHE A 689 35.65 7.51 -5.16
CA PHE A 689 35.71 6.56 -4.04
C PHE A 689 37.14 6.13 -3.71
N GLN A 690 38.01 6.00 -4.71
CA GLN A 690 39.43 5.69 -4.49
C GLN A 690 40.16 6.73 -3.63
N LYS A 691 39.75 8.01 -3.65
CA LYS A 691 40.32 9.05 -2.76
C LYS A 691 40.10 8.75 -1.28
N TRP A 692 39.13 7.89 -0.97
CA TRP A 692 38.75 7.48 0.38
C TRP A 692 39.03 5.99 0.61
N ASP A 693 39.97 5.40 -0.14
CA ASP A 693 40.39 4.00 -0.03
C ASP A 693 39.23 3.00 -0.13
N PHE A 694 38.17 3.34 -0.88
CA PHE A 694 36.99 2.51 -1.06
C PHE A 694 36.89 1.96 -2.48
N ASP A 695 36.82 0.63 -2.62
CA ASP A 695 36.57 -0.01 -3.91
C ASP A 695 35.06 -0.21 -4.13
N ILE A 696 34.48 0.65 -4.96
CA ILE A 696 33.06 0.62 -5.30
C ILE A 696 32.69 -0.51 -6.29
N ILE A 697 33.66 -1.08 -7.01
CA ILE A 697 33.41 -2.01 -8.13
C ILE A 697 32.66 -3.27 -7.68
N PRO A 698 33.05 -3.98 -6.59
CA PRO A 698 32.33 -5.17 -6.14
C PRO A 698 30.89 -4.86 -5.71
N HIS A 699 30.66 -3.71 -5.07
CA HIS A 699 29.33 -3.28 -4.67
C HIS A 699 28.44 -2.95 -5.87
N ARG A 700 29.01 -2.37 -6.94
CA ARG A 700 28.29 -2.13 -8.20
C ARG A 700 27.93 -3.42 -8.90
N ALA A 701 28.86 -4.38 -8.95
CA ALA A 701 28.58 -5.70 -9.49
C ALA A 701 27.42 -6.36 -8.73
N LEU A 702 27.43 -6.30 -7.39
CA LEU A 702 26.33 -6.81 -6.56
C LEU A 702 25.00 -6.11 -6.85
N ILE A 703 24.96 -4.77 -6.91
CA ILE A 703 23.72 -4.02 -7.18
C ILE A 703 23.15 -4.38 -8.56
N LYS A 704 24.00 -4.56 -9.57
CA LYS A 704 23.58 -4.87 -10.95
C LYS A 704 23.20 -6.33 -11.15
N GLN A 705 23.92 -7.26 -10.52
CA GLN A 705 23.80 -8.70 -10.78
C GLN A 705 22.98 -9.44 -9.70
N GLY A 706 22.78 -8.82 -8.53
CA GLY A 706 22.13 -9.45 -7.39
C GLY A 706 23.02 -10.44 -6.64
N PHE A 707 22.43 -11.05 -5.61
CA PHE A 707 23.01 -12.12 -4.82
C PHE A 707 22.94 -13.45 -5.56
N GLU A 708 23.98 -14.28 -5.43
CA GLU A 708 23.95 -15.66 -5.88
C GLU A 708 23.45 -16.55 -4.75
N THR A 709 22.45 -17.38 -5.05
CA THR A 709 21.92 -18.38 -4.12
C THR A 709 22.74 -19.66 -4.19
N ALA A 710 22.61 -20.54 -3.19
CA ALA A 710 23.28 -21.84 -3.18
C ALA A 710 22.88 -22.76 -4.36
N SER A 711 21.72 -22.51 -4.98
CA SER A 711 21.24 -23.22 -6.18
C SER A 711 21.77 -22.64 -7.50
N GLY A 712 22.57 -21.56 -7.45
CA GLY A 712 23.10 -20.86 -8.63
C GLY A 712 22.12 -19.85 -9.26
N GLU A 713 20.94 -19.65 -8.66
CA GLU A 713 20.00 -18.61 -9.09
C GLU A 713 20.42 -17.23 -8.56
N ARG A 714 20.14 -16.17 -9.33
CA ARG A 714 20.41 -14.78 -8.94
C ARG A 714 19.15 -14.12 -8.40
N VAL A 715 19.26 -13.50 -7.23
CA VAL A 715 18.20 -12.71 -6.60
C VAL A 715 18.64 -11.26 -6.57
N ASP A 716 17.87 -10.36 -7.18
CA ASP A 716 18.20 -8.93 -7.16
C ASP A 716 18.20 -8.37 -5.72
N VAL A 717 18.95 -7.29 -5.52
CA VAL A 717 19.16 -6.72 -4.18
C VAL A 717 17.87 -6.22 -3.52
N GLU A 718 16.87 -5.82 -4.29
CA GLU A 718 15.58 -5.39 -3.75
C GLU A 718 14.76 -6.57 -3.23
N LEU A 719 14.62 -7.63 -4.03
CA LEU A 719 13.93 -8.85 -3.62
C LEU A 719 14.63 -9.51 -2.43
N ALA A 720 15.97 -9.51 -2.43
CA ALA A 720 16.78 -10.00 -1.32
C ALA A 720 16.50 -9.22 -0.03
N PHE A 721 16.47 -7.89 -0.07
CA PHE A 721 16.22 -7.08 1.13
C PHE A 721 14.76 -7.16 1.61
N LYS A 722 13.80 -7.27 0.68
CA LYS A 722 12.37 -7.47 0.98
C LYS A 722 12.07 -8.83 1.60
N ASN A 723 12.89 -9.84 1.33
CA ASN A 723 12.72 -11.17 1.89
C ASN A 723 13.19 -11.18 3.37
N PRO A 724 12.31 -11.46 4.35
CA PRO A 724 12.67 -11.51 5.76
C PRO A 724 13.77 -12.53 6.06
N ASP A 725 13.76 -13.69 5.39
CA ASP A 725 14.67 -14.81 5.65
C ASP A 725 16.05 -14.63 5.01
N HIS A 726 16.19 -13.69 4.07
CA HIS A 726 17.45 -13.48 3.38
C HIS A 726 18.50 -12.84 4.33
N PRO A 727 19.79 -13.24 4.24
CA PRO A 727 20.85 -12.71 5.12
C PRO A 727 21.17 -11.22 4.91
N PHE A 728 20.70 -10.60 3.83
CA PHE A 728 20.80 -9.14 3.63
C PHE A 728 19.88 -8.39 4.60
N ARG A 729 20.44 -7.92 5.72
CA ARG A 729 19.68 -7.34 6.84
C ARG A 729 19.98 -5.85 7.10
N VAL A 730 21.12 -5.34 6.65
CA VAL A 730 21.51 -3.93 6.82
C VAL A 730 21.80 -3.28 5.47
N ALA A 731 21.00 -2.28 5.09
CA ALA A 731 21.24 -1.46 3.90
C ALA A 731 21.69 -0.05 4.28
N ILE A 732 22.83 0.38 3.76
CA ILE A 732 23.34 1.76 3.92
C ILE A 732 22.98 2.54 2.65
N VAL A 733 22.18 3.60 2.79
CA VAL A 733 21.57 4.34 1.67
C VAL A 733 21.81 5.85 1.79
N CYS A 734 21.71 6.57 0.68
CA CYS A 734 21.72 8.03 0.64
C CYS A 734 20.36 8.60 0.19
N ALA A 735 20.02 8.40 -1.09
CA ALA A 735 18.75 8.85 -1.68
C ALA A 735 17.89 7.68 -2.15
N MET A 736 18.52 6.58 -2.58
CA MET A 736 17.84 5.35 -2.97
C MET A 736 17.01 4.80 -1.80
N TRP A 737 15.89 4.17 -2.14
CA TRP A 737 15.00 3.47 -1.20
C TRP A 737 14.32 4.31 -0.12
N LEU A 738 14.56 5.63 -0.05
CA LEU A 738 13.80 6.52 0.83
C LEU A 738 12.35 6.74 0.35
N THR A 739 12.12 6.59 -0.96
CA THR A 739 10.81 6.73 -1.59
C THR A 739 10.51 5.51 -2.45
N GLY A 740 9.25 5.05 -2.47
CA GLY A 740 8.80 3.98 -3.37
C GLY A 740 9.29 2.57 -3.05
N PHE A 741 10.28 2.42 -2.19
CA PHE A 741 10.72 1.11 -1.72
C PHE A 741 9.91 0.65 -0.51
N ASP A 742 9.32 -0.53 -0.59
CA ASP A 742 8.41 -1.07 0.42
C ASP A 742 8.93 -2.39 0.99
N VAL A 743 9.21 -2.41 2.29
CA VAL A 743 9.76 -3.55 3.04
C VAL A 743 8.98 -3.65 4.35
N GLU A 744 8.07 -4.61 4.44
CA GLU A 744 7.17 -4.77 5.59
C GLU A 744 7.97 -5.04 6.89
N CYS A 745 9.00 -5.88 6.79
CA CYS A 745 9.89 -6.27 7.90
C CYS A 745 11.00 -5.24 8.24
N LEU A 746 10.99 -4.04 7.63
CA LEU A 746 11.92 -2.97 8.01
C LEU A 746 11.52 -2.42 9.37
N SER A 747 12.35 -2.65 10.39
CA SER A 747 12.03 -2.35 11.78
C SER A 747 12.59 -1.02 12.25
N THR A 748 13.80 -0.69 11.79
CA THR A 748 14.58 0.43 12.30
C THR A 748 15.19 1.25 11.17
N LEU A 749 15.03 2.57 11.25
CA LEU A 749 15.64 3.55 10.36
C LEU A 749 16.62 4.42 11.15
N TYR A 750 17.90 4.30 10.84
CA TYR A 750 18.97 5.13 11.40
C TYR A 750 19.20 6.32 10.49
N LEU A 751 19.11 7.53 11.04
CA LEU A 751 19.15 8.76 10.28
C LEU A 751 20.39 9.59 10.64
N ASP A 752 21.30 9.70 9.68
CA ASP A 752 22.46 10.59 9.68
C ASP A 752 22.40 11.60 8.51
N LYS A 753 21.19 11.84 7.97
CA LYS A 753 20.93 12.86 6.95
C LYS A 753 19.98 13.94 7.50
N PRO A 754 20.35 15.24 7.49
CA PRO A 754 19.42 16.32 7.83
C PRO A 754 18.25 16.37 6.84
N MET A 755 17.02 16.22 7.34
CA MET A 755 15.79 16.19 6.54
C MET A 755 14.67 16.98 7.21
N LYS A 756 13.79 17.58 6.41
CA LYS A 756 12.61 18.33 6.87
C LYS A 756 11.35 17.93 6.10
N ALA A 757 10.21 18.32 6.67
CA ALA A 757 8.90 18.31 6.03
C ALA A 757 8.57 16.97 5.32
N HIS A 758 8.24 17.01 4.03
CA HIS A 758 7.75 15.88 3.27
C HIS A 758 8.80 14.78 3.05
N THR A 759 10.07 15.15 2.85
CA THR A 759 11.18 14.20 2.68
C THR A 759 11.38 13.35 3.94
N LEU A 760 11.33 14.00 5.10
CA LEU A 760 11.40 13.31 6.40
C LEU A 760 10.22 12.35 6.57
N MET A 761 8.99 12.80 6.29
CA MET A 761 7.79 11.97 6.42
C MET A 761 7.84 10.73 5.51
N GLN A 762 8.35 10.85 4.29
CA GLN A 762 8.47 9.71 3.37
C GLN A 762 9.50 8.69 3.82
N ALA A 763 10.61 9.15 4.39
CA ALA A 763 11.65 8.29 4.93
C ALA A 763 11.15 7.51 6.16
N ILE A 764 10.56 8.19 7.16
CA ILE A 764 10.12 7.53 8.39
C ILE A 764 8.92 6.59 8.15
N ALA A 765 8.06 6.89 7.18
CA ALA A 765 6.96 6.01 6.78
C ALA A 765 7.40 4.73 6.02
N ARG A 766 8.70 4.40 6.06
CA ARG A 766 9.21 3.08 5.68
C ARG A 766 9.19 2.12 6.87
N ALA A 767 9.43 2.63 8.07
CA ALA A 767 9.42 1.83 9.29
C ALA A 767 8.00 1.60 9.84
N ASN A 768 6.97 2.29 9.34
CA ASN A 768 5.60 2.19 9.86
C ASN A 768 4.74 1.05 9.26
N ARG A 769 5.32 0.13 8.49
CA ARG A 769 4.57 -0.98 7.89
C ARG A 769 4.25 -2.07 8.90
N VAL A 770 3.03 -2.60 8.82
CA VAL A 770 2.56 -3.74 9.61
C VAL A 770 3.27 -5.00 9.13
N TYR A 771 3.82 -5.75 10.07
CA TYR A 771 4.48 -7.03 9.85
C TYR A 771 4.31 -7.92 11.09
N PRO A 772 4.17 -9.25 10.96
CA PRO A 772 4.05 -10.14 12.11
C PRO A 772 5.20 -9.96 13.12
N GLY A 773 4.86 -9.82 14.40
CA GLY A 773 5.83 -9.62 15.50
C GLY A 773 6.43 -8.21 15.59
N LYS A 774 6.00 -7.27 14.75
CA LYS A 774 6.47 -5.89 14.77
C LYS A 774 5.45 -4.95 15.41
N ASP A 775 5.73 -4.51 16.62
CA ASP A 775 4.84 -3.62 17.38
C ASP A 775 4.97 -2.14 17.01
N CYS A 776 6.15 -1.73 16.54
CA CYS A 776 6.44 -0.35 16.15
C CYS A 776 7.59 -0.26 15.13
N GLY A 777 7.67 0.87 14.45
CA GLY A 777 8.86 1.27 13.68
C GLY A 777 9.74 2.19 14.52
N LEU A 778 11.03 1.89 14.62
CA LEU A 778 11.99 2.70 15.39
C LEU A 778 12.74 3.68 14.47
N ILE A 779 12.74 4.95 14.83
CA ILE A 779 13.53 6.00 14.19
C ILE A 779 14.67 6.39 15.13
N VAL A 780 15.89 6.04 14.76
CA VAL A 780 17.11 6.39 15.49
C VAL A 780 17.74 7.60 14.81
N ASP A 781 17.91 8.69 15.55
CA ASP A 781 18.42 9.94 15.00
C ASP A 781 19.79 10.32 15.58
N TYR A 782 20.75 10.52 14.68
CA TYR A 782 22.12 10.96 14.98
C TYR A 782 22.36 12.44 14.73
N ASN A 783 21.43 13.13 14.06
CA ASN A 783 21.60 14.54 13.72
C ASN A 783 20.90 15.48 14.71
N GLY A 784 19.77 15.11 15.30
CA GLY A 784 18.98 16.01 16.15
C GLY A 784 17.86 16.72 15.38
N MET A 785 17.05 15.91 14.71
CA MET A 785 15.87 16.22 13.92
C MET A 785 14.55 16.14 14.68
N LEU A 786 14.55 15.92 16.01
CA LEU A 786 13.32 15.80 16.82
C LEU A 786 12.34 16.96 16.58
N LYS A 787 12.85 18.19 16.52
CA LYS A 787 12.03 19.38 16.25
C LYS A 787 11.38 19.31 14.86
N ALA A 788 12.15 19.02 13.83
CA ALA A 788 11.65 18.88 12.46
C ALA A 788 10.64 17.72 12.33
N LEU A 789 10.85 16.63 13.07
CA LEU A 789 9.94 15.48 13.13
C LEU A 789 8.60 15.86 13.77
N ARG A 790 8.63 16.51 14.94
CA ARG A 790 7.42 16.99 15.63
C ARG A 790 6.64 17.98 14.77
N GLU A 791 7.32 18.93 14.13
CA GLU A 791 6.69 19.88 13.21
C GLU A 791 6.08 19.19 11.99
N ALA A 792 6.74 18.18 11.41
CA ALA A 792 6.20 17.43 10.29
C ALA A 792 4.95 16.65 10.71
N LEU A 793 5.03 15.90 11.81
CA LEU A 793 3.91 15.07 12.27
C LEU A 793 2.71 15.90 12.69
N ALA A 794 2.90 17.01 13.41
CA ALA A 794 1.82 17.91 13.76
C ALA A 794 1.03 18.38 12.52
N ARG A 795 1.74 18.71 11.43
CA ARG A 795 1.09 19.10 10.15
C ARG A 795 0.36 17.94 9.49
N TYR A 796 0.94 16.73 9.48
CA TYR A 796 0.39 15.58 8.76
C TYR A 796 -0.60 14.73 9.56
N ALA A 797 -0.75 14.97 10.87
CA ALA A 797 -1.63 14.21 11.76
C ALA A 797 -2.88 14.99 12.21
N LEU A 798 -2.84 16.33 12.21
CA LEU A 798 -3.95 17.14 12.73
C LEU A 798 -4.94 17.60 11.66
N GLY A 799 -4.55 17.63 10.37
CA GLY A 799 -5.36 18.32 9.37
C GLY A 799 -5.62 19.79 9.75
N ASP A 800 -6.56 20.46 9.08
CA ASP A 800 -6.96 21.84 9.44
C ASP A 800 -7.73 21.93 10.78
N ASP A 801 -8.07 20.79 11.40
CA ASP A 801 -8.88 20.73 12.63
C ASP A 801 -7.95 20.65 13.86
N GLY A 802 -7.46 21.82 14.27
CA GLY A 802 -6.46 21.99 15.33
C GLY A 802 -6.88 21.43 16.71
N ASN A 803 -6.39 20.23 17.03
CA ASN A 803 -6.36 19.72 18.39
C ASN A 803 -4.90 19.47 18.81
N GLU A 804 -4.20 20.51 19.28
CA GLU A 804 -2.76 20.53 19.59
C GLU A 804 -2.31 19.63 20.78
N GLY A 805 -3.11 18.67 21.21
CA GLY A 805 -2.97 18.02 22.53
C GLY A 805 -2.27 16.65 22.59
N GLU A 806 -2.15 15.88 21.50
CA GLU A 806 -1.65 14.50 21.57
C GLU A 806 -0.27 14.32 20.92
N GLN A 807 0.67 13.75 21.67
CA GLN A 807 2.01 13.41 21.19
C GLN A 807 1.93 12.20 20.23
N ILE A 808 2.14 12.43 18.93
CA ILE A 808 2.13 11.40 17.87
C ILE A 808 3.41 10.54 17.88
N VAL A 809 4.44 10.98 18.61
CA VAL A 809 5.68 10.23 18.82
C VAL A 809 5.89 10.11 20.31
N GLU A 810 5.76 8.90 20.82
CA GLU A 810 6.11 8.56 22.19
C GLU A 810 7.65 8.51 22.28
N PRO A 811 8.29 9.30 23.16
CA PRO A 811 9.67 9.06 23.55
C PRO A 811 9.82 7.63 24.07
N ILE A 812 10.93 6.97 23.74
CA ILE A 812 11.16 5.58 24.18
C ILE A 812 11.13 5.47 25.71
N GLU A 813 11.54 6.52 26.42
CA GLU A 813 11.52 6.59 27.88
C GLU A 813 10.10 6.47 28.46
N GLU A 814 9.10 7.10 27.83
CA GLU A 814 7.70 7.03 28.28
C GLU A 814 7.10 5.64 28.07
N ARG A 815 7.50 4.95 26.98
CA ARG A 815 7.03 3.60 26.66
C ARG A 815 7.68 2.53 27.52
N VAL A 816 8.98 2.66 27.82
CA VAL A 816 9.67 1.79 28.78
C VAL A 816 9.00 1.88 30.14
N GLN A 817 8.63 3.09 30.57
CA GLN A 817 7.91 3.30 31.83
C GLN A 817 6.53 2.62 31.82
N ALA A 818 5.74 2.79 30.76
CA ALA A 818 4.45 2.12 30.61
C ALA A 818 4.56 0.58 30.59
N LEU A 819 5.63 0.03 30.00
CA LEU A 819 5.86 -1.41 29.95
C LEU A 819 6.26 -1.97 31.33
N ILE A 820 7.03 -1.22 32.10
CA ILE A 820 7.38 -1.55 33.49
C ILE A 820 6.10 -1.55 34.34
N GLU A 821 5.27 -0.51 34.22
CA GLU A 821 4.00 -0.42 34.93
C GLU A 821 3.03 -1.56 34.58
N ALA A 822 3.00 -1.99 33.30
CA ALA A 822 2.18 -3.11 32.85
C ALA A 822 2.73 -4.49 33.26
N LEU A 823 4.04 -4.60 33.55
CA LEU A 823 4.66 -5.81 34.10
C LEU A 823 4.52 -5.89 35.63
N GLU A 824 4.33 -4.75 36.29
CA GLU A 824 4.10 -4.62 37.74
C GLU A 824 2.62 -4.72 38.14
N ALA A 825 1.69 -4.50 37.20
CA ALA A 825 0.23 -4.66 37.36
C ALA A 825 -0.24 -6.08 37.03
#